data_AF-A0A1V5XXU4-F1
#
_entry.id   AF-A0A1V5XXU4-F1
#
_cell.length_a   1.000
_cell.length_b   1.000
_cell.length_c   1.000
_cell.angle_alpha   90.00
_cell.angle_beta   90.00
_cell.angle_gamma   90.00
#
_symmetry.space_group_name_H-M   'P 1'
#
loop_
_entity.id
_entity.type
_entity.pdbx_description
1 polymer ?
#
loop_
_entity_poly.entity_id
_entity_poly.type
_entity_poly.pdbx_seq_one_letter_code
_entity_poly.pdbx_strand_id
1 'polypeptide(L)'
;MDRPSFPVSEQHPCFRLSFEANQACFILHASDNGEPVSLRKAMDSLPFRLIPPVPLFTNSDSVNIRPAYFEQVRAWMFKCSIQIEKKIAAFELDAFVKRVDITEPPGWFRISFVREGGALLFKPQNEVISLGDGWFLCGEQMWKSGLEASHAQYIGNIIEGAALVAFLRDVLPEWSKKGVAYDCPLVYLDEPLNKIRIINAGENTVEIELRDECADAVRIRETEDFAVCCGAVRPKLSGELFNRFFSSGQRRVLEGDDIADFVLAAKGVWAPFIQGDLSLLIRMHDVFDKAELKLQAYPELKKGVGRPYARAVLQAGGKEYDPAKVSRSISSSGYVRLDHGFVPVSLLNSAGLGRMGRTSDGMPLDKPYPLKDEELFRRGSDRLKGPWTHMEIIDFGYGEAQERRSFHHLAFLAKWGVSGGLLGGVERNMQDTVEFLSGLQTAAPDCRVLIVGKKALLKEIDSYLARLRPYILPEDAFAYLHPGGIRVISSGELEKSDQVLSAAFDLLILLEPDNMTKTEVSKTFRDLYRIKARLRIALYSENAYKLTERHEEIQRSLLRIPNKFIGMFSVIDPDRQFPRLPRPHSFRPYYNFEKQNFASVKIPGALHSKGVSIPKRPVFSHTGTAGIPPGRPVFESPEPRFIRMAHELADRSLDFAEFVPFMTYWPTYDRMTQEQTQWYIYWRSEVRNQRYPKTDLSYIFLYIYELLNLVGCETKRQGYDRLMAVWRAYRQTYPKLDEYLVNWMVDFIFLYEIDVSVQEILSLSGNNITGDLLDMELYRRLSAEPVDIGISMLSRASNYDIRQSRFYQSVDSAEIDLCLPKVIALVDSYLKKRHGQRIIEMFNPGRLVRTRSVFRSAVYTGTVREIKLTVAPLSTHAPLRDFLAQVIRCAENKLRDIKGASGKLRGVDLELDIQKLIELYLEREFTEKPEPVKVTLDRDKLARIAKESDMTREMLTVQGFDEPEETGFPYGAEANLHKTGPSSLKELVQSLSIDESRLLTHLFESGWEVSGSELGSESGFFAELAVNSVNEKALDMLKRLLIVEEGHKILVDEDFRDELQMLLGEKRENEAAFSGLAELGGGWKSFVENLPPELLEILRAVYFNNAGELQRLADKSGVMTQIMVDSVNEAAMETLNDIIITDMRIEDEYVPVLGKIFDRQERLNERI
;
A
#
# COMPACT_ATOMS: atom_id res chain seq x y z
N MET A 1 -106.15 0.80 27.01
CA MET A 1 -106.60 1.93 27.83
C MET A 1 -105.67 3.10 27.58
N ASP A 2 -106.27 4.16 27.05
CA ASP A 2 -105.96 5.59 27.13
C ASP A 2 -104.52 6.12 27.14
N ARG A 3 -104.33 7.09 26.22
CA ARG A 3 -103.21 8.04 26.14
C ARG A 3 -103.07 8.88 27.41
N PRO A 4 -101.92 9.53 27.56
CA PRO A 4 -101.96 10.98 27.61
C PRO A 4 -101.08 11.63 26.53
N SER A 5 -101.62 12.70 25.97
CA SER A 5 -100.99 13.68 25.08
C SER A 5 -99.84 14.43 25.75
N PHE A 6 -98.70 14.54 25.08
CA PHE A 6 -97.64 15.51 25.38
C PHE A 6 -97.37 16.39 24.14
N PRO A 7 -97.07 17.70 24.33
CA PRO A 7 -96.86 18.63 23.24
C PRO A 7 -95.48 18.41 22.61
N VAL A 8 -95.42 18.32 21.28
CA VAL A 8 -94.17 18.43 20.53
C VAL A 8 -93.83 19.93 20.50
N SER A 9 -92.83 20.37 21.26
CA SER A 9 -92.14 21.62 20.91
C SER A 9 -91.15 21.28 19.80
N GLU A 10 -91.42 21.77 18.59
CA GLU A 10 -90.45 21.78 17.50
C GLU A 10 -89.28 22.70 17.90
N GLN A 11 -88.07 22.14 18.01
CA GLN A 11 -86.85 22.78 18.51
C GLN A 11 -85.75 22.67 17.44
N HIS A 12 -84.98 23.74 17.23
CA HIS A 12 -84.15 23.93 16.04
C HIS A 12 -82.83 24.64 16.36
N PRO A 13 -81.72 24.26 15.69
CA PRO A 13 -80.41 24.85 15.96
C PRO A 13 -80.30 26.31 15.48
N CYS A 14 -79.53 27.09 16.23
CA CYS A 14 -79.19 28.48 15.95
C CYS A 14 -77.69 28.61 15.61
N PHE A 15 -77.40 29.17 14.45
CA PHE A 15 -76.06 29.54 14.00
C PHE A 15 -75.86 31.04 14.15
N ARG A 16 -74.88 31.46 14.95
CA ARG A 16 -74.54 32.87 15.16
C ARG A 16 -73.13 33.18 14.69
N LEU A 17 -72.98 34.13 13.77
CA LEU A 17 -71.67 34.68 13.37
C LEU A 17 -71.44 36.00 14.10
N SER A 18 -70.40 36.04 14.93
CA SER A 18 -70.00 37.20 15.71
C SER A 18 -68.51 37.51 15.50
N PHE A 19 -68.11 38.74 15.79
CA PHE A 19 -66.70 39.13 15.84
C PHE A 19 -66.23 39.15 17.29
N GLU A 20 -65.16 38.43 17.59
CA GLU A 20 -64.56 38.42 18.93
C GLU A 20 -63.35 39.36 18.96
N ALA A 21 -63.53 40.55 19.55
CA ALA A 21 -62.51 41.61 19.53
C ALA A 21 -61.19 41.20 20.19
N ASN A 22 -61.25 40.40 21.26
CA ASN A 22 -60.05 39.95 21.99
C ASN A 22 -59.19 38.96 21.19
N GLN A 23 -59.81 38.15 20.34
CA GLN A 23 -59.12 37.15 19.50
C GLN A 23 -58.91 37.62 18.06
N ALA A 24 -59.39 38.81 17.71
CA ALA A 24 -59.30 39.40 16.38
C ALA A 24 -59.80 38.45 15.27
N CYS A 25 -60.92 37.76 15.50
CA CYS A 25 -61.43 36.77 14.55
C CYS A 25 -62.97 36.78 14.47
N PHE A 26 -63.48 36.28 13.35
CA PHE A 26 -64.90 36.01 13.17
C PHE A 26 -65.18 34.57 13.58
N ILE A 27 -66.15 34.36 14.46
CA ILE A 27 -66.47 33.03 14.99
C ILE A 27 -67.91 32.69 14.68
N LEU A 28 -68.09 31.53 14.06
CA LEU A 28 -69.40 30.93 13.86
C LEU A 28 -69.68 29.97 15.02
N HIS A 29 -70.69 30.27 15.83
CA HIS A 29 -71.17 29.44 16.91
C HIS A 29 -72.44 28.71 16.50
N ALA A 30 -72.60 27.45 16.93
CA ALA A 30 -73.83 26.70 16.86
C ALA A 30 -74.34 26.40 18.28
N SER A 31 -75.64 26.64 18.48
CA SER A 31 -76.34 26.32 19.73
C SER A 31 -77.69 25.71 19.42
N ASP A 32 -78.23 24.91 20.32
CA ASP A 32 -79.58 24.38 20.25
C ASP A 32 -80.26 24.67 21.60
N ASN A 33 -81.36 25.41 21.59
CA ASN A 33 -82.01 25.96 22.80
C ASN A 33 -81.10 26.77 23.75
N GLY A 34 -80.08 27.45 23.21
CA GLY A 34 -79.15 28.25 24.02
C GLY A 34 -78.01 27.44 24.65
N GLU A 35 -78.01 26.12 24.51
CA GLU A 35 -76.89 25.25 24.87
C GLU A 35 -75.96 25.06 23.65
N PRO A 36 -74.64 25.09 23.81
CA PRO A 36 -73.70 24.89 22.72
C PRO A 36 -73.81 23.48 22.13
N VAL A 37 -73.87 23.38 20.80
CA VAL A 37 -73.96 22.09 20.08
C VAL A 37 -72.90 22.07 18.98
N SER A 38 -72.32 20.89 18.72
CA SER A 38 -71.30 20.79 17.67
C SER A 38 -71.83 21.24 16.31
N LEU A 39 -71.01 22.00 15.58
CA LEU A 39 -71.35 22.53 14.26
C LEU A 39 -71.75 21.41 13.30
N ARG A 40 -71.05 20.26 13.34
CA ARG A 40 -71.43 19.07 12.57
C ARG A 40 -72.86 18.62 12.85
N LYS A 41 -73.23 18.45 14.12
CA LYS A 41 -74.57 17.98 14.52
C LYS A 41 -75.65 18.99 14.15
N ALA A 42 -75.38 20.29 14.33
CA ALA A 42 -76.30 21.34 13.90
C ALA A 42 -76.47 21.37 12.38
N MET A 43 -75.39 21.18 11.62
CA MET A 43 -75.44 21.20 10.15
C MET A 43 -76.13 19.97 9.55
N ASP A 44 -75.99 18.79 10.16
CA ASP A 44 -76.69 17.56 9.72
C ASP A 44 -78.22 17.69 9.80
N SER A 45 -78.73 18.61 10.61
CA SER A 45 -80.16 18.91 10.71
C SER A 45 -80.69 19.82 9.59
N LEU A 46 -79.80 20.46 8.82
CA LEU A 46 -80.18 21.34 7.72
C LEU A 46 -80.55 20.53 6.47
N PRO A 47 -81.48 21.01 5.63
CA PRO A 47 -81.81 20.37 4.36
C PRO A 47 -80.58 20.23 3.45
N PHE A 48 -80.42 19.09 2.78
CA PHE A 48 -79.27 18.74 1.94
C PHE A 48 -78.92 19.78 0.84
N ARG A 49 -79.84 20.67 0.48
CA ARG A 49 -79.63 21.73 -0.52
C ARG A 49 -78.86 22.95 0.02
N LEU A 50 -78.65 23.06 1.33
CA LEU A 50 -78.04 24.22 1.99
C LEU A 50 -76.64 23.87 2.49
N ILE A 51 -75.76 23.60 1.54
CA ILE A 51 -74.35 23.28 1.77
C ILE A 51 -73.60 24.60 2.05
N PRO A 52 -72.78 24.69 3.11
CA PRO A 52 -71.95 25.86 3.34
C PRO A 52 -70.96 26.07 2.19
N PRO A 53 -70.59 27.32 1.88
CA PRO A 53 -69.64 27.61 0.80
C PRO A 53 -68.21 27.17 1.12
N VAL A 54 -67.94 26.80 2.38
CA VAL A 54 -66.63 26.36 2.87
C VAL A 54 -66.79 25.18 3.82
N PRO A 55 -65.79 24.28 3.93
CA PRO A 55 -65.87 23.14 4.83
C PRO A 55 -65.82 23.59 6.30
N LEU A 56 -66.92 23.41 7.03
CA LEU A 56 -67.10 23.80 8.44
C LEU A 56 -67.23 22.57 9.38
N PHE A 57 -66.70 21.42 8.96
CA PHE A 57 -66.88 20.15 9.65
C PHE A 57 -66.00 20.03 10.90
N THR A 58 -66.46 20.61 12.00
CA THR A 58 -65.82 20.51 13.32
C THR A 58 -66.75 19.84 14.33
N ASN A 59 -66.17 19.05 15.24
CA ASN A 59 -66.92 18.49 16.39
C ASN A 59 -67.05 19.51 17.54
N SER A 60 -66.49 20.70 17.39
CA SER A 60 -66.65 21.84 18.30
C SER A 60 -67.96 22.60 18.03
N ASP A 61 -68.46 23.30 19.04
CA ASP A 61 -69.61 24.19 18.99
C ASP A 61 -69.35 25.50 18.26
N SER A 62 -68.09 25.80 17.98
CA SER A 62 -67.63 27.03 17.35
C SER A 62 -66.47 26.79 16.40
N VAL A 63 -66.34 27.65 15.38
CA VAL A 63 -65.20 27.63 14.44
C VAL A 63 -64.81 29.04 14.02
N ASN A 64 -63.51 29.32 14.01
CA ASN A 64 -62.97 30.57 13.50
C ASN A 64 -63.07 30.58 11.97
N ILE A 65 -63.78 31.56 11.44
CA ILE A 65 -63.93 31.78 10.02
C ILE A 65 -62.69 32.55 9.54
N ARG A 66 -61.93 31.94 8.61
CA ARG A 66 -60.82 32.64 7.96
C ARG A 66 -61.35 33.90 7.25
N PRO A 67 -60.67 35.06 7.34
CA PRO A 67 -61.16 36.30 6.75
C PRO A 67 -61.49 36.20 5.26
N ALA A 68 -60.73 35.41 4.49
CA ALA A 68 -60.99 35.16 3.07
C ALA A 68 -62.35 34.52 2.77
N TYR A 69 -62.95 33.83 3.74
CA TYR A 69 -64.24 33.16 3.64
C TYR A 69 -65.38 33.93 4.30
N PHE A 70 -65.07 35.05 4.98
CA PHE A 70 -66.04 35.84 5.75
C PHE A 70 -67.27 36.19 4.92
N GLU A 71 -67.08 36.78 3.72
CA GLU A 71 -68.20 37.22 2.90
C GLU A 71 -69.05 36.06 2.40
N GLN A 72 -68.41 34.95 2.03
CA GLN A 72 -69.12 33.76 1.54
C GLN A 72 -70.01 33.19 2.65
N VAL A 73 -69.45 33.04 3.87
CA VAL A 73 -70.19 32.53 5.03
C VAL A 73 -71.29 33.51 5.45
N ARG A 74 -71.01 34.82 5.47
CA ARG A 74 -71.99 35.87 5.79
C ARG A 74 -73.17 35.88 4.81
N ALA A 75 -72.89 35.87 3.50
CA ALA A 75 -73.90 35.83 2.45
C ALA A 75 -74.71 34.53 2.48
N TRP A 76 -74.05 33.40 2.74
CA TRP A 76 -74.72 32.11 2.91
C TRP A 76 -75.67 32.13 4.13
N MET A 77 -75.22 32.60 5.29
CA MET A 77 -76.07 32.73 6.48
C MET A 77 -77.25 33.68 6.25
N PHE A 78 -77.03 34.80 5.57
CA PHE A 78 -78.10 35.71 5.19
C PHE A 78 -79.12 35.04 4.28
N LYS A 79 -78.67 34.32 3.24
CA LYS A 79 -79.53 33.55 2.33
C LYS A 79 -80.32 32.46 3.10
N CYS A 80 -79.65 31.71 3.98
CA CYS A 80 -80.30 30.72 4.83
C CYS A 80 -81.35 31.36 5.75
N SER A 81 -81.09 32.55 6.31
CA SER A 81 -82.05 33.26 7.16
C SER A 81 -83.34 33.67 6.44
N ILE A 82 -83.32 33.77 5.11
CA ILE A 82 -84.49 34.11 4.27
C ILE A 82 -85.18 32.83 3.76
N GLN A 83 -84.39 31.83 3.36
CA GLN A 83 -84.91 30.61 2.72
C GLN A 83 -85.44 29.57 3.71
N ILE A 84 -85.04 29.67 4.98
CA ILE A 84 -85.41 28.75 6.04
C ILE A 84 -86.33 29.47 7.01
N GLU A 85 -87.52 28.92 7.26
CA GLU A 85 -88.37 29.41 8.35
C GLU A 85 -87.67 29.23 9.70
N LYS A 86 -87.84 30.17 10.63
CA LYS A 86 -87.24 30.09 11.99
C LYS A 86 -87.56 28.79 12.75
N LYS A 87 -88.56 28.03 12.28
CA LYS A 87 -88.95 26.69 12.74
C LYS A 87 -88.11 25.54 12.13
N ILE A 88 -86.94 25.79 11.54
CA ILE A 88 -86.06 24.72 11.04
C ILE A 88 -84.62 24.94 11.52
N ALA A 89 -84.15 26.18 11.45
CA ALA A 89 -82.92 26.66 12.08
C ALA A 89 -82.94 28.20 12.11
N ALA A 90 -82.27 28.79 13.09
CA ALA A 90 -82.08 30.24 13.16
C ALA A 90 -80.67 30.62 12.68
N PHE A 91 -80.57 31.69 11.90
CA PHE A 91 -79.29 32.23 11.43
C PHE A 91 -79.20 33.69 11.89
N GLU A 92 -78.28 33.95 12.80
CA GLU A 92 -78.06 35.26 13.39
C GLU A 92 -76.71 35.81 12.97
N LEU A 93 -76.74 37.01 12.37
CA LEU A 93 -75.54 37.79 12.13
C LEU A 93 -75.50 38.91 13.17
N ASP A 94 -74.39 39.01 13.90
CA ASP A 94 -74.18 40.10 14.84
C ASP A 94 -74.26 41.47 14.14
N ALA A 95 -74.68 42.50 14.88
CA ALA A 95 -74.91 43.82 14.32
C ALA A 95 -73.64 44.41 13.68
N PHE A 96 -72.47 44.16 14.26
CA PHE A 96 -71.19 44.57 13.70
C PHE A 96 -70.85 43.79 12.42
N VAL A 97 -70.99 42.46 12.43
CA VAL A 97 -70.74 41.57 11.27
C VAL A 97 -71.58 41.98 10.04
N LYS A 98 -72.80 42.48 10.25
CA LYS A 98 -73.66 43.00 9.17
C LYS A 98 -73.14 44.28 8.54
N ARG A 99 -72.41 45.11 9.28
CA ARG A 99 -71.94 46.42 8.82
C ARG A 99 -70.51 46.41 8.26
N VAL A 100 -69.77 45.31 8.44
CA VAL A 100 -68.41 45.18 7.89
C VAL A 100 -68.44 45.19 6.36
N ASP A 101 -67.76 46.13 5.73
CA ASP A 101 -67.62 46.22 4.27
C ASP A 101 -66.22 45.80 3.82
N ILE A 102 -66.16 44.93 2.82
CA ILE A 102 -64.89 44.55 2.18
C ILE A 102 -64.53 45.61 1.14
N THR A 103 -63.42 46.29 1.35
CA THR A 103 -62.95 47.41 0.52
C THR A 103 -61.54 47.16 -0.01
N GLU A 104 -61.10 47.97 -0.98
CA GLU A 104 -59.68 48.06 -1.32
C GLU A 104 -58.88 48.68 -0.16
N PRO A 105 -57.58 48.37 -0.01
CA PRO A 105 -56.75 48.97 1.03
C PRO A 105 -56.86 50.51 1.01
N PRO A 106 -57.23 51.15 2.13
CA PRO A 106 -57.34 52.60 2.17
C PRO A 106 -55.99 53.28 1.81
N GLY A 107 -56.01 54.37 1.06
CA GLY A 107 -54.77 55.05 0.61
C GLY A 107 -53.89 55.60 1.74
N TRP A 108 -54.42 55.72 2.96
CA TRP A 108 -53.67 56.09 4.16
C TRP A 108 -53.03 54.89 4.87
N PHE A 109 -53.46 53.67 4.58
CA PHE A 109 -53.02 52.47 5.28
C PHE A 109 -51.59 52.11 4.91
N ARG A 110 -50.74 51.95 5.92
CA ARG A 110 -49.38 51.44 5.78
C ARG A 110 -49.07 50.44 6.88
N ILE A 111 -48.44 49.33 6.51
CA ILE A 111 -47.90 48.37 7.48
C ILE A 111 -46.68 49.01 8.15
N SER A 112 -46.80 49.41 9.40
CA SER A 112 -45.78 50.20 10.09
C SER A 112 -45.04 49.39 11.14
N PHE A 113 -43.74 49.59 11.20
CA PHE A 113 -42.87 48.99 12.21
C PHE A 113 -42.27 50.07 13.10
N VAL A 114 -42.08 49.73 14.37
CA VAL A 114 -41.29 50.55 15.30
C VAL A 114 -40.11 49.74 15.79
N ARG A 115 -39.03 50.44 16.08
CA ARG A 115 -37.83 49.85 16.64
C ARG A 115 -37.86 49.97 18.15
N GLU A 116 -37.77 48.83 18.83
CA GLU A 116 -37.52 48.79 20.28
C GLU A 116 -36.21 48.02 20.53
N GLY A 117 -35.16 48.75 20.89
CA GLY A 117 -33.82 48.19 21.03
C GLY A 117 -33.25 47.65 19.70
N GLY A 118 -32.99 46.34 19.66
CA GLY A 118 -32.42 45.63 18.50
C GLY A 118 -33.46 44.93 17.61
N ALA A 119 -34.76 45.07 17.90
CA ALA A 119 -35.84 44.36 17.23
C ALA A 119 -36.82 45.31 16.53
N LEU A 120 -37.55 44.78 15.54
CA LEU A 120 -38.70 45.44 14.93
C LEU A 120 -40.00 44.82 15.44
N LEU A 121 -40.95 45.69 15.80
CA LEU A 121 -42.31 45.29 16.17
C LEU A 121 -43.30 45.94 15.22
N PHE A 122 -44.27 45.16 14.76
CA PHE A 122 -45.42 45.67 14.04
C PHE A 122 -46.24 46.57 14.96
N LYS A 123 -46.47 47.82 14.54
CA LYS A 123 -47.30 48.79 15.26
C LYS A 123 -48.54 49.13 14.41
N PRO A 124 -49.73 48.65 14.81
CA PRO A 124 -50.96 49.01 14.11
C PRO A 124 -51.22 50.51 14.22
N GLN A 125 -51.62 51.13 13.12
CA GLN A 125 -52.09 52.52 13.07
C GLN A 125 -53.60 52.57 13.29
N ASN A 126 -54.13 53.63 13.90
CA ASN A 126 -55.57 53.95 13.91
C ASN A 126 -56.53 52.79 14.26
N GLU A 127 -56.33 52.10 15.40
CA GLU A 127 -57.17 50.97 15.84
C GLU A 127 -57.28 49.80 14.83
N VAL A 128 -56.38 49.71 13.84
CA VAL A 128 -56.37 48.60 12.88
C VAL A 128 -56.08 47.28 13.58
N ILE A 129 -56.95 46.30 13.37
CA ILE A 129 -56.84 44.94 13.86
C ILE A 129 -56.33 44.04 12.72
N SER A 130 -55.27 43.26 12.97
CA SER A 130 -54.81 42.21 12.04
C SER A 130 -55.64 40.95 12.25
N LEU A 131 -56.29 40.46 11.20
CA LEU A 131 -57.14 39.27 11.23
C LEU A 131 -56.40 37.98 10.78
N GLY A 132 -55.11 38.09 10.47
CA GLY A 132 -54.30 37.01 9.88
C GLY A 132 -54.40 36.93 8.35
N ASP A 133 -53.50 36.15 7.73
CA ASP A 133 -53.42 35.95 6.27
C ASP A 133 -53.40 37.24 5.42
N GLY A 134 -52.84 38.32 5.98
CA GLY A 134 -52.74 39.62 5.30
C GLY A 134 -54.03 40.46 5.30
N TRP A 135 -55.04 40.06 6.08
CA TRP A 135 -56.30 40.78 6.26
C TRP A 135 -56.27 41.71 7.44
N PHE A 136 -56.87 42.89 7.26
CA PHE A 136 -56.94 43.94 8.27
C PHE A 136 -58.37 44.47 8.38
N LEU A 137 -58.71 44.95 9.58
CA LEU A 137 -60.03 45.51 9.92
C LEU A 137 -59.83 46.81 10.69
N CYS A 138 -60.51 47.88 10.31
CA CYS A 138 -60.53 49.15 11.03
C CYS A 138 -61.95 49.71 11.04
N GLY A 139 -62.54 49.84 12.23
CA GLY A 139 -63.96 50.15 12.35
C GLY A 139 -64.81 49.12 11.61
N GLU A 140 -65.55 49.56 10.59
CA GLU A 140 -66.42 48.71 9.76
C GLU A 140 -65.80 48.38 8.40
N GLN A 141 -64.54 48.72 8.14
CA GLN A 141 -63.87 48.43 6.87
C GLN A 141 -62.88 47.27 7.02
N MET A 142 -63.02 46.26 6.17
CA MET A 142 -62.10 45.12 6.07
C MET A 142 -61.43 45.07 4.70
N TRP A 143 -60.14 44.81 4.62
CA TRP A 143 -59.41 44.72 3.34
C TRP A 143 -58.27 43.71 3.39
N LYS A 144 -57.77 43.33 2.20
CA LYS A 144 -56.59 42.47 2.05
C LYS A 144 -55.42 43.30 1.51
N SER A 145 -54.31 43.32 2.25
CA SER A 145 -53.13 44.17 1.99
C SER A 145 -52.18 43.70 0.88
N GLY A 146 -52.49 42.61 0.17
CA GLY A 146 -51.59 42.00 -0.80
C GLY A 146 -50.46 41.16 -0.21
N LEU A 147 -50.36 41.06 1.12
CA LEU A 147 -49.44 40.16 1.82
C LEU A 147 -49.71 38.68 1.47
N GLU A 148 -48.65 37.93 1.27
CA GLU A 148 -48.73 36.47 1.18
C GLU A 148 -48.91 35.84 2.57
N ALA A 149 -49.56 34.68 2.62
CA ALA A 149 -49.77 33.94 3.87
C ALA A 149 -48.46 33.57 4.57
N SER A 150 -47.38 33.31 3.80
CA SER A 150 -46.01 33.07 4.29
C SER A 150 -45.41 34.25 5.05
N HIS A 151 -45.86 35.48 4.78
CA HIS A 151 -45.35 36.70 5.41
C HIS A 151 -46.15 37.15 6.63
N ALA A 152 -47.23 36.44 6.97
CA ALA A 152 -48.06 36.74 8.13
C ALA A 152 -47.28 36.66 9.45
N GLN A 153 -46.20 35.87 9.52
CA GLN A 153 -45.36 35.72 10.71
C GLN A 153 -44.67 37.03 11.15
N TYR A 154 -44.49 37.99 10.25
CA TYR A 154 -43.87 39.29 10.56
C TYR A 154 -44.89 40.30 11.13
N ILE A 155 -46.17 39.93 11.17
CA ILE A 155 -47.27 40.73 11.68
C ILE A 155 -47.73 40.10 13.00
N GLY A 156 -47.38 40.71 14.13
CA GLY A 156 -47.75 40.26 15.48
C GLY A 156 -46.64 39.59 16.28
N ASN A 157 -45.50 39.25 15.65
CA ASN A 157 -44.31 38.74 16.34
C ASN A 157 -43.18 39.79 16.37
N ILE A 158 -42.27 39.63 17.32
CA ILE A 158 -41.01 40.40 17.39
C ILE A 158 -40.07 39.87 16.30
N ILE A 159 -39.52 40.78 15.49
CA ILE A 159 -38.56 40.45 14.44
C ILE A 159 -37.16 40.85 14.93
N GLU A 160 -36.33 39.85 15.26
CA GLU A 160 -34.97 40.04 15.76
C GLU A 160 -33.96 39.05 15.16
N GLY A 161 -32.68 39.20 15.51
CA GLY A 161 -31.61 38.29 15.09
C GLY A 161 -31.52 38.07 13.59
N ALA A 162 -31.33 36.81 13.18
CA ALA A 162 -31.26 36.44 11.76
C ALA A 162 -32.58 36.70 11.00
N ALA A 163 -33.73 36.62 11.68
CA ALA A 163 -35.03 36.88 11.08
C ALA A 163 -35.20 38.36 10.69
N LEU A 164 -34.62 39.29 11.47
CA LEU A 164 -34.58 40.72 11.13
C LEU A 164 -33.79 40.97 9.84
N VAL A 165 -32.62 40.34 9.71
CA VAL A 165 -31.78 40.49 8.52
C VAL A 165 -32.50 39.96 7.28
N ALA A 166 -33.04 38.74 7.36
CA ALA A 166 -33.80 38.13 6.27
C ALA A 166 -35.05 38.96 5.90
N PHE A 167 -35.77 39.48 6.89
CA PHE A 167 -36.95 40.32 6.66
C PHE A 167 -36.60 41.60 5.88
N LEU A 168 -35.54 42.31 6.29
CA LEU A 168 -35.14 43.56 5.63
C LEU A 168 -34.52 43.32 4.25
N ARG A 169 -33.74 42.25 4.08
CA ARG A 169 -33.03 41.93 2.83
C ARG A 169 -33.94 41.30 1.77
N ASP A 170 -34.80 40.38 2.18
CA ASP A 170 -35.51 39.50 1.24
C ASP A 170 -37.01 39.87 1.14
N VAL A 171 -37.66 40.21 2.26
CA VAL A 171 -39.12 40.37 2.34
C VAL A 171 -39.59 41.78 2.00
N LEU A 172 -38.99 42.82 2.58
CA LEU A 172 -39.39 44.22 2.30
C LEU A 172 -39.20 44.63 0.83
N PRO A 173 -38.12 44.23 0.12
CA PRO A 173 -38.01 44.51 -1.31
C PRO A 173 -39.09 43.81 -2.14
N GLU A 174 -39.54 42.64 -1.73
CA GLU A 174 -40.66 41.93 -2.37
C GLU A 174 -41.98 42.69 -2.18
N TRP A 175 -42.23 43.21 -0.98
CA TRP A 175 -43.40 44.04 -0.68
C TRP A 175 -43.42 45.31 -1.54
N SER A 176 -42.25 45.96 -1.69
CA SER A 176 -42.09 47.11 -2.59
C SER A 176 -42.46 46.76 -4.04
N LYS A 177 -41.99 45.61 -4.57
CA LYS A 177 -42.31 45.15 -5.93
C LYS A 177 -43.81 44.87 -6.13
N LYS A 178 -44.49 44.40 -5.09
CA LYS A 178 -45.92 44.09 -5.09
C LYS A 178 -46.83 45.29 -4.78
N GLY A 179 -46.24 46.47 -4.56
CA GLY A 179 -46.99 47.69 -4.27
C GLY A 179 -47.62 47.70 -2.87
N VAL A 180 -47.13 46.89 -1.93
CA VAL A 180 -47.59 46.91 -0.55
C VAL A 180 -47.00 48.14 0.15
N ALA A 181 -47.84 49.03 0.65
CA ALA A 181 -47.39 50.23 1.35
C ALA A 181 -46.97 49.91 2.80
N TYR A 182 -45.73 50.22 3.15
CA TYR A 182 -45.17 50.00 4.48
C TYR A 182 -44.33 51.19 4.96
N ASP A 183 -44.09 51.25 6.27
CA ASP A 183 -43.18 52.19 6.92
C ASP A 183 -42.24 51.41 7.85
N CYS A 184 -40.94 51.46 7.59
CA CYS A 184 -39.94 50.71 8.34
C CYS A 184 -38.77 51.63 8.72
N PRO A 185 -38.38 51.70 10.02
CA PRO A 185 -37.32 52.59 10.49
C PRO A 185 -35.91 52.05 10.18
N LEU A 186 -35.80 50.84 9.63
CA LEU A 186 -34.55 50.21 9.24
C LEU A 186 -34.58 49.82 7.76
N VAL A 187 -33.44 50.00 7.11
CA VAL A 187 -33.18 49.48 5.76
C VAL A 187 -32.04 48.48 5.79
N TYR A 188 -31.98 47.58 4.82
CA TYR A 188 -30.80 46.73 4.61
C TYR A 188 -29.92 47.33 3.52
N LEU A 189 -28.61 47.38 3.76
CA LEU A 189 -27.61 47.81 2.78
C LEU A 189 -26.55 46.72 2.66
N ASP A 190 -26.21 46.34 1.42
CA ASP A 190 -25.17 45.34 1.13
C ASP A 190 -23.75 45.84 1.43
N GLU A 191 -23.56 47.15 1.63
CA GLU A 191 -22.25 47.71 1.91
C GLU A 191 -21.75 47.32 3.31
N PRO A 192 -20.58 46.68 3.43
CA PRO A 192 -20.08 46.22 4.72
C PRO A 192 -19.62 47.38 5.60
N LEU A 193 -19.79 47.22 6.92
CA LEU A 193 -19.45 48.21 7.95
C LEU A 193 -17.94 48.38 8.16
N ASN A 194 -17.23 47.26 8.14
CA ASN A 194 -15.79 47.22 8.27
C ASN A 194 -15.17 46.75 6.96
N LYS A 195 -14.07 47.38 6.57
CA LYS A 195 -13.35 47.02 5.35
C LYS A 195 -11.89 46.78 5.68
N ILE A 196 -11.32 45.75 5.08
CA ILE A 196 -9.91 45.41 5.21
C ILE A 196 -9.20 45.93 3.95
N ARG A 197 -8.37 46.95 4.12
CA ARG A 197 -7.55 47.50 3.05
C ARG A 197 -6.23 46.73 2.96
N ILE A 198 -5.91 46.21 1.78
CA ILE A 198 -4.58 45.69 1.45
C ILE A 198 -3.68 46.89 1.16
N ILE A 199 -2.69 47.13 2.01
CA ILE A 199 -1.73 48.23 1.87
C ILE A 199 -0.60 47.82 0.93
N ASN A 200 -0.03 46.63 1.16
CA ASN A 200 1.07 46.09 0.38
C ASN A 200 1.03 44.56 0.37
N ALA A 201 1.41 43.94 -0.74
CA ALA A 201 1.62 42.51 -0.87
C ALA A 201 3.04 42.28 -1.38
N GLY A 202 3.97 41.97 -0.46
CA GLY A 202 5.35 41.61 -0.75
C GLY A 202 5.54 40.09 -0.84
N GLU A 203 6.72 39.61 -1.19
CA GLU A 203 6.97 38.18 -1.43
C GLU A 203 6.70 37.27 -0.21
N ASN A 204 7.00 37.77 1.00
CA ASN A 204 6.90 37.03 2.26
C ASN A 204 5.98 37.69 3.29
N THR A 205 5.48 38.90 3.02
CA THR A 205 4.69 39.69 3.97
C THR A 205 3.53 40.39 3.29
N VAL A 206 2.37 40.43 3.95
CA VAL A 206 1.19 41.15 3.46
C VAL A 206 0.72 42.12 4.54
N GLU A 207 0.64 43.40 4.19
CA GLU A 207 0.22 44.45 5.11
C GLU A 207 -1.26 44.80 4.90
N ILE A 208 -2.05 44.72 5.96
CA ILE A 208 -3.48 44.96 5.97
C ILE A 208 -3.89 45.97 7.04
N GLU A 209 -4.95 46.73 6.76
CA GLU A 209 -5.52 47.72 7.68
C GLU A 209 -7.05 47.58 7.74
N LEU A 210 -7.60 47.44 8.94
CA LEU A 210 -9.02 47.49 9.22
C LEU A 210 -9.50 48.94 9.27
N ARG A 211 -10.54 49.25 8.51
CA ARG A 211 -11.25 50.53 8.52
C ARG A 211 -12.71 50.30 8.87
N ASP A 212 -13.14 50.90 9.97
CA ASP A 212 -14.55 50.96 10.34
C ASP A 212 -15.16 52.23 9.76
N GLU A 213 -16.22 52.10 8.96
CA GLU A 213 -16.92 53.26 8.37
C GLU A 213 -17.86 53.95 9.36
N CYS A 214 -18.10 53.35 10.52
CA CYS A 214 -19.04 53.86 11.51
C CYS A 214 -18.61 53.52 12.95
N ALA A 215 -18.33 54.55 13.75
CA ALA A 215 -17.93 54.39 15.15
C ALA A 215 -19.11 53.97 16.07
N ASP A 216 -20.35 54.32 15.70
CA ASP A 216 -21.54 54.13 16.54
C ASP A 216 -22.37 52.88 16.16
N ALA A 217 -21.72 51.82 15.69
CA ALA A 217 -22.39 50.60 15.26
C ALA A 217 -22.95 49.81 16.47
N VAL A 218 -24.25 49.49 16.42
CA VAL A 218 -24.96 48.74 17.48
C VAL A 218 -25.11 47.28 17.08
N ARG A 219 -24.74 46.37 17.99
CA ARG A 219 -24.84 44.91 17.80
C ARG A 219 -26.31 44.46 17.76
N ILE A 220 -26.62 43.55 16.84
CA ILE A 220 -27.91 42.84 16.79
C ILE A 220 -27.82 41.62 17.72
N ARG A 221 -28.87 41.33 18.50
CA ARG A 221 -28.88 40.12 19.35
C ARG A 221 -28.89 38.86 18.48
N GLU A 222 -28.30 37.78 18.97
CA GLU A 222 -28.29 36.47 18.28
C GLU A 222 -27.50 36.38 16.95
N THR A 223 -26.87 37.48 16.50
CA THR A 223 -25.99 37.48 15.34
C THR A 223 -24.80 38.43 15.53
N GLU A 224 -23.61 38.01 15.11
CA GLU A 224 -22.40 38.86 15.14
C GLU A 224 -22.04 39.43 13.76
N ASP A 225 -22.55 38.81 12.70
CA ASP A 225 -22.19 39.10 11.29
C ASP A 225 -22.89 40.34 10.73
N PHE A 226 -23.74 40.98 11.53
CA PHE A 226 -24.50 42.18 11.16
C PHE A 226 -24.57 43.17 12.31
N ALA A 227 -24.54 44.46 11.96
CA ALA A 227 -24.72 45.54 12.91
C ALA A 227 -25.60 46.65 12.33
N VAL A 228 -26.21 47.43 13.22
CA VAL A 228 -27.01 48.59 12.86
C VAL A 228 -26.16 49.84 12.96
N CYS A 229 -26.07 50.61 11.87
CA CYS A 229 -25.46 51.94 11.87
C CYS A 229 -26.30 52.89 11.02
N CYS A 230 -26.51 54.12 11.50
CA CYS A 230 -27.20 55.19 10.78
C CYS A 230 -28.58 54.78 10.19
N GLY A 231 -29.34 53.95 10.90
CA GLY A 231 -30.67 53.49 10.43
C GLY A 231 -30.63 52.35 9.39
N ALA A 232 -29.45 51.77 9.13
CA ALA A 232 -29.30 50.62 8.24
C ALA A 232 -28.69 49.40 8.96
N VAL A 233 -29.19 48.21 8.63
CA VAL A 233 -28.54 46.94 8.93
C VAL A 233 -27.51 46.66 7.84
N ARG A 234 -26.25 46.48 8.24
CA ARG A 234 -25.11 46.28 7.34
C ARG A 234 -24.30 45.03 7.74
N PRO A 235 -23.71 44.30 6.79
CA PRO A 235 -22.79 43.21 7.08
C PRO A 235 -21.58 43.69 7.88
N LYS A 236 -21.11 42.87 8.82
CA LYS A 236 -19.91 43.12 9.64
C LYS A 236 -19.08 41.84 9.74
N LEU A 237 -17.78 41.95 9.51
CA LEU A 237 -16.85 40.84 9.76
C LEU A 237 -16.70 40.59 11.27
N SER A 238 -16.86 39.33 11.65
CA SER A 238 -16.67 38.79 12.99
C SER A 238 -16.13 37.36 12.92
N GLY A 239 -15.72 36.81 14.07
CA GLY A 239 -15.27 35.42 14.20
C GLY A 239 -13.81 35.29 14.66
N GLU A 240 -13.39 34.04 14.89
CA GLU A 240 -12.07 33.74 15.47
C GLU A 240 -10.92 34.24 14.61
N LEU A 241 -10.96 34.03 13.29
CA LEU A 241 -9.91 34.48 12.37
C LEU A 241 -9.81 36.01 12.31
N PHE A 242 -10.94 36.70 12.31
CA PHE A 242 -10.98 38.16 12.37
C PHE A 242 -10.37 38.68 13.68
N ASN A 243 -10.75 38.08 14.81
CA ASN A 243 -10.20 38.43 16.12
C ASN A 243 -8.70 38.14 16.21
N ARG A 244 -8.22 37.05 15.60
CA ARG A 244 -6.80 36.69 15.53
C ARG A 244 -5.98 37.80 14.87
N PHE A 245 -6.47 38.37 13.77
CA PHE A 245 -5.77 39.45 13.08
C PHE A 245 -5.91 40.81 13.78
N PHE A 246 -7.10 41.21 14.22
CA PHE A 246 -7.36 42.61 14.60
C PHE A 246 -7.55 42.90 16.09
N SER A 247 -7.45 41.90 16.98
CA SER A 247 -7.61 42.10 18.44
C SER A 247 -6.61 43.08 19.06
N SER A 248 -5.40 43.18 18.50
CA SER A 248 -4.30 43.98 19.07
C SER A 248 -4.01 45.27 18.28
N GLY A 249 -4.85 45.64 17.31
CA GLY A 249 -4.73 46.89 16.54
C GLY A 249 -5.31 46.80 15.12
N GLN A 250 -5.59 47.96 14.52
CA GLN A 250 -6.21 48.08 13.19
C GLN A 250 -5.26 47.74 12.03
N ARG A 251 -3.94 47.92 12.18
CA ARG A 251 -2.95 47.62 11.14
C ARG A 251 -2.13 46.38 11.52
N ARG A 252 -1.90 45.50 10.55
CA ARG A 252 -1.21 44.22 10.72
C ARG A 252 -0.30 43.90 9.55
N VAL A 253 0.81 43.23 9.84
CA VAL A 253 1.67 42.56 8.85
C VAL A 253 1.48 41.06 9.07
N LEU A 254 1.03 40.37 8.02
CA LEU A 254 0.83 38.93 8.00
C LEU A 254 2.07 38.25 7.42
N GLU A 255 2.44 37.11 8.00
CA GLU A 255 3.58 36.28 7.59
C GLU A 255 3.21 34.79 7.66
N GLY A 256 3.85 33.95 6.84
CA GLY A 256 3.67 32.50 6.88
C GLY A 256 2.20 32.06 6.69
N ASP A 257 1.70 31.19 7.57
CA ASP A 257 0.35 30.62 7.53
C ASP A 257 -0.76 31.68 7.62
N ASP A 258 -0.49 32.83 8.27
CA ASP A 258 -1.47 33.92 8.36
C ASP A 258 -1.81 34.52 6.99
N ILE A 259 -0.86 34.54 6.07
CA ILE A 259 -1.11 34.97 4.69
C ILE A 259 -2.06 33.99 3.99
N ALA A 260 -1.83 32.69 4.13
CA ALA A 260 -2.66 31.66 3.49
C ALA A 260 -4.10 31.69 4.03
N ASP A 261 -4.26 31.76 5.35
CA ASP A 261 -5.58 31.86 5.99
C ASP A 261 -6.31 33.15 5.56
N PHE A 262 -5.60 34.27 5.46
CA PHE A 262 -6.17 35.52 4.97
C PHE A 262 -6.58 35.43 3.51
N VAL A 263 -5.77 34.85 2.63
CA VAL A 263 -6.09 34.69 1.19
C VAL A 263 -7.30 33.80 1.00
N LEU A 264 -7.41 32.69 1.74
CA LEU A 264 -8.60 31.83 1.70
C LEU A 264 -9.86 32.58 2.15
N ALA A 265 -9.77 33.34 3.24
CA ALA A 265 -10.88 34.15 3.72
C ALA A 265 -11.27 35.23 2.69
N ALA A 266 -10.27 35.94 2.13
CA ALA A 266 -10.43 36.99 1.13
C ALA A 266 -11.01 36.50 -0.20
N LYS A 267 -10.69 35.26 -0.64
CA LYS A 267 -11.32 34.62 -1.81
C LYS A 267 -12.74 34.15 -1.55
N GLY A 268 -13.09 33.90 -0.28
CA GLY A 268 -14.38 33.38 0.16
C GLY A 268 -15.25 34.45 0.80
N VAL A 269 -15.59 34.23 2.08
CA VAL A 269 -16.58 35.03 2.83
C VAL A 269 -16.16 36.49 2.99
N TRP A 270 -14.86 36.79 3.01
CA TRP A 270 -14.37 38.16 3.22
C TRP A 270 -14.33 38.99 1.93
N ALA A 271 -14.55 38.40 0.75
CA ALA A 271 -14.44 39.08 -0.55
C ALA A 271 -15.18 40.45 -0.60
N PRO A 272 -16.42 40.59 -0.09
CA PRO A 272 -17.13 41.89 -0.08
C PRO A 272 -16.47 42.96 0.79
N PHE A 273 -15.66 42.55 1.78
CA PHE A 273 -15.05 43.41 2.78
C PHE A 273 -13.62 43.85 2.42
N ILE A 274 -13.03 43.32 1.35
CA ILE A 274 -11.66 43.63 0.93
C ILE A 274 -11.64 44.89 0.06
N GLN A 275 -10.70 45.79 0.36
CA GLN A 275 -10.36 46.94 -0.48
C GLN A 275 -8.90 46.89 -0.91
N GLY A 276 -8.61 47.14 -2.18
CA GLY A 276 -7.25 47.10 -2.74
C GLY A 276 -7.10 46.06 -3.86
N ASP A 277 -5.85 45.78 -4.25
CA ASP A 277 -5.55 44.88 -5.37
C ASP A 277 -5.57 43.41 -4.93
N LEU A 278 -6.76 42.84 -4.84
CA LEU A 278 -6.95 41.42 -4.54
C LEU A 278 -6.37 40.52 -5.64
N SER A 279 -6.31 40.99 -6.89
CA SER A 279 -5.74 40.22 -8.00
C SER A 279 -4.23 40.06 -7.85
N LEU A 280 -3.52 41.11 -7.42
CA LEU A 280 -2.09 41.03 -7.11
C LEU A 280 -1.83 40.10 -5.92
N LEU A 281 -2.63 40.21 -4.85
CA LEU A 281 -2.51 39.33 -3.68
C LEU A 281 -2.67 37.85 -4.06
N ILE A 282 -3.72 37.51 -4.82
CA ILE A 282 -3.96 36.14 -5.28
C ILE A 282 -2.82 35.69 -6.19
N ARG A 283 -2.34 36.52 -7.11
CA ARG A 283 -1.23 36.14 -8.00
C ARG A 283 0.06 35.80 -7.25
N MET A 284 0.32 36.44 -6.11
CA MET A 284 1.55 36.23 -5.31
C MET A 284 1.40 35.18 -4.20
N HIS A 285 0.19 34.99 -3.68
CA HIS A 285 -0.07 34.19 -2.50
C HIS A 285 -1.27 33.25 -2.63
N ASP A 286 -1.62 32.82 -3.85
CA ASP A 286 -2.76 31.93 -4.04
C ASP A 286 -2.65 30.69 -3.16
N VAL A 287 -3.79 30.18 -2.71
CA VAL A 287 -3.86 28.91 -1.98
C VAL A 287 -4.49 27.89 -2.92
N PHE A 288 -3.69 26.90 -3.31
CA PHE A 288 -4.10 25.89 -4.30
C PHE A 288 -5.12 24.93 -3.67
N ASP A 289 -6.20 24.67 -4.42
CA ASP A 289 -7.31 23.79 -4.05
C ASP A 289 -7.17 22.37 -4.63
N LYS A 290 -6.23 22.18 -5.55
CA LYS A 290 -5.91 20.91 -6.20
C LYS A 290 -4.42 20.64 -6.19
N ALA A 291 -4.06 19.42 -5.80
CA ALA A 291 -2.73 18.88 -5.91
C ALA A 291 -2.83 17.41 -6.35
N GLU A 292 -1.95 16.98 -7.24
CA GLU A 292 -1.82 15.58 -7.63
C GLU A 292 -0.35 15.18 -7.76
N LEU A 293 -0.07 13.91 -7.45
CA LEU A 293 1.22 13.29 -7.72
C LEU A 293 1.10 12.46 -9.00
N LYS A 294 1.98 12.74 -9.97
CA LYS A 294 2.06 12.00 -11.23
C LYS A 294 3.48 11.49 -11.46
N LEU A 295 3.61 10.49 -12.33
CA LEU A 295 4.89 10.06 -12.85
C LEU A 295 5.17 10.73 -14.18
N GLN A 296 6.40 11.19 -14.38
CA GLN A 296 6.86 11.76 -15.64
C GLN A 296 8.01 10.92 -16.18
N ALA A 297 7.80 10.28 -17.32
CA ALA A 297 8.80 9.45 -17.98
C ALA A 297 9.78 10.30 -18.80
N TYR A 298 11.04 9.95 -18.74
CA TYR A 298 12.13 10.57 -19.50
C TYR A 298 13.20 9.52 -19.85
N PRO A 299 13.90 9.69 -20.98
CA PRO A 299 15.04 8.85 -21.31
C PRO A 299 16.35 9.44 -20.79
N GLU A 300 17.23 8.59 -20.27
CA GLU A 300 18.62 8.95 -19.98
C GLU A 300 19.54 8.37 -21.06
N LEU A 301 20.24 9.22 -21.81
CA LEU A 301 21.06 8.80 -22.95
C LEU A 301 22.48 8.41 -22.51
N LYS A 302 22.89 7.19 -22.85
CA LYS A 302 24.27 6.71 -22.67
C LYS A 302 24.86 6.31 -24.02
N LYS A 303 25.84 7.09 -24.51
CA LYS A 303 26.45 6.91 -25.84
C LYS A 303 25.41 6.86 -26.98
N GLY A 304 24.38 7.71 -26.90
CA GLY A 304 23.35 7.82 -27.94
C GLY A 304 22.21 6.80 -27.86
N VAL A 305 22.26 5.83 -26.93
CA VAL A 305 21.15 4.90 -26.64
C VAL A 305 20.51 5.27 -25.31
N GLY A 306 19.19 5.44 -25.30
CA GLY A 306 18.44 5.81 -24.11
C GLY A 306 18.13 4.64 -23.20
N ARG A 307 17.87 4.95 -21.93
CA ARG A 307 17.25 4.06 -20.95
C ARG A 307 16.05 4.77 -20.33
N PRO A 308 14.87 4.15 -20.29
CA PRO A 308 13.65 4.83 -19.85
C PRO A 308 13.55 4.85 -18.32
N TYR A 309 13.32 6.02 -17.75
CA TYR A 309 13.06 6.23 -16.34
C TYR A 309 11.78 7.03 -16.14
N ALA A 310 11.22 6.99 -14.94
CA ALA A 310 10.17 7.90 -14.49
C ALA A 310 10.57 8.56 -13.18
N ARG A 311 10.17 9.82 -13.00
CA ARG A 311 10.31 10.56 -11.74
C ARG A 311 8.95 11.01 -11.24
N ALA A 312 8.82 11.15 -9.93
CA ALA A 312 7.64 11.74 -9.32
C ALA A 312 7.61 13.25 -9.57
N VAL A 313 6.42 13.78 -9.86
CA VAL A 313 6.17 15.22 -10.04
C VAL A 313 4.90 15.60 -9.28
N LEU A 314 4.97 16.68 -8.49
CA LEU A 314 3.79 17.27 -7.87
C LEU A 314 3.22 18.34 -8.80
N GLN A 315 1.96 18.20 -9.20
CA GLN A 315 1.25 19.22 -9.94
C GLN A 315 0.29 19.96 -9.01
N ALA A 316 0.50 21.26 -8.84
CA ALA A 316 -0.34 22.13 -8.02
C ALA A 316 -0.42 23.54 -8.62
N GLY A 317 -1.59 24.19 -8.60
CA GLY A 317 -1.75 25.52 -9.19
C GLY A 317 -1.39 25.62 -10.67
N GLY A 318 -1.51 24.51 -11.43
CA GLY A 318 -1.15 24.44 -12.85
C GLY A 318 0.36 24.39 -13.13
N LYS A 319 1.21 24.22 -12.10
CA LYS A 319 2.67 24.13 -12.22
C LYS A 319 3.21 22.83 -11.65
N GLU A 320 4.39 22.45 -12.10
CA GLU A 320 5.12 21.26 -11.65
C GLU A 320 6.17 21.63 -10.60
N TYR A 321 6.22 20.85 -9.51
CA TYR A 321 7.16 21.00 -8.42
C TYR A 321 7.84 19.66 -8.13
N ASP A 322 9.05 19.74 -7.57
CA ASP A 322 9.77 18.58 -7.05
C ASP A 322 9.08 18.09 -5.76
N PRO A 323 8.41 16.93 -5.79
CA PRO A 323 7.62 16.46 -4.65
C PRO A 323 8.51 16.15 -3.43
N ALA A 324 9.77 15.78 -3.63
CA ALA A 324 10.66 15.46 -2.52
C ALA A 324 11.08 16.72 -1.75
N LYS A 325 11.32 17.84 -2.44
CA LYS A 325 11.55 19.14 -1.79
C LYS A 325 10.33 19.60 -1.00
N VAL A 326 9.15 19.51 -1.62
CA VAL A 326 7.88 19.87 -0.97
C VAL A 326 7.64 18.99 0.26
N SER A 327 7.82 17.68 0.15
CA SER A 327 7.69 16.72 1.25
C SER A 327 8.58 17.05 2.46
N ARG A 328 9.83 17.47 2.24
CA ARG A 328 10.75 17.88 3.32
C ARG A 328 10.38 19.20 3.98
N SER A 329 9.68 20.08 3.26
CA SER A 329 9.18 21.35 3.80
C SER A 329 7.89 21.21 4.61
N ILE A 330 7.26 20.03 4.62
CA ILE A 330 6.05 19.78 5.43
C ILE A 330 6.43 19.79 6.92
N SER A 331 6.03 20.86 7.60
CA SER A 331 6.26 21.06 9.03
C SER A 331 5.01 20.76 9.86
N SER A 332 4.92 21.25 11.10
CA SER A 332 3.69 21.25 11.90
C SER A 332 2.68 22.31 11.43
N SER A 333 3.05 23.19 10.48
CA SER A 333 2.18 24.18 9.84
C SER A 333 1.01 23.56 9.07
N GLY A 334 -0.04 24.35 8.86
CA GLY A 334 -1.20 23.95 8.06
C GLY A 334 -0.91 23.96 6.55
N TYR A 335 0.12 24.70 6.13
CA TYR A 335 0.44 24.96 4.73
C TYR A 335 1.93 24.77 4.43
N VAL A 336 2.22 24.57 3.14
CA VAL A 336 3.56 24.64 2.57
C VAL A 336 3.61 25.79 1.57
N ARG A 337 4.60 26.68 1.71
CA ARG A 337 4.88 27.76 0.75
C ARG A 337 5.58 27.19 -0.48
N LEU A 338 5.06 27.49 -1.66
CA LEU A 338 5.67 27.24 -2.97
C LEU A 338 5.98 28.58 -3.66
N ASP A 339 6.78 28.56 -4.73
CA ASP A 339 7.20 29.75 -5.49
C ASP A 339 6.04 30.63 -5.98
N HIS A 340 4.83 30.05 -6.10
CA HIS A 340 3.66 30.72 -6.65
C HIS A 340 2.40 30.61 -5.79
N GLY A 341 2.53 30.32 -4.50
CA GLY A 341 1.38 30.17 -3.63
C GLY A 341 1.63 29.30 -2.40
N PHE A 342 0.54 28.80 -1.83
CA PHE A 342 0.54 27.88 -0.70
C PHE A 342 -0.27 26.64 -1.06
N VAL A 343 0.13 25.49 -0.50
CA VAL A 343 -0.64 24.26 -0.59
C VAL A 343 -0.98 23.78 0.82
N PRO A 344 -2.26 23.51 1.13
CA PRO A 344 -2.63 22.91 2.40
C PRO A 344 -1.96 21.54 2.58
N VAL A 345 -1.41 21.29 3.76
CA VAL A 345 -0.81 19.99 4.09
C VAL A 345 -1.84 18.87 4.02
N SER A 346 -3.10 19.15 4.37
CA SER A 346 -4.21 18.20 4.20
C SER A 346 -4.42 17.78 2.74
N LEU A 347 -4.27 18.72 1.81
CA LEU A 347 -4.38 18.46 0.37
C LEU A 347 -3.19 17.63 -0.11
N LEU A 348 -1.97 17.96 0.30
CA LEU A 348 -0.76 17.17 0.01
C LEU A 348 -0.88 15.73 0.52
N ASN A 349 -1.34 15.54 1.76
CA ASN A 349 -1.57 14.22 2.34
C ASN A 349 -2.64 13.43 1.57
N SER A 350 -3.70 14.11 1.10
CA SER A 350 -4.76 13.48 0.29
C SER A 350 -4.28 13.08 -1.11
N ALA A 351 -3.31 13.83 -1.66
CA ALA A 351 -2.62 13.48 -2.90
C ALA A 351 -1.57 12.36 -2.71
N GLY A 352 -1.37 11.89 -1.48
CA GLY A 352 -0.43 10.83 -1.13
C GLY A 352 1.02 11.31 -0.93
N LEU A 353 1.24 12.61 -0.75
CA LEU A 353 2.54 13.12 -0.36
C LEU A 353 2.75 12.93 1.14
N GLY A 354 3.84 12.27 1.51
CA GLY A 354 4.27 12.08 2.89
C GLY A 354 5.35 13.09 3.27
N ARG A 355 5.99 12.84 4.41
CA ARG A 355 7.08 13.69 4.95
C ARG A 355 8.45 13.12 4.60
N MET A 356 9.51 13.90 4.83
CA MET A 356 10.91 13.45 4.71
C MET A 356 11.33 12.99 3.30
N GLY A 357 10.80 13.64 2.25
CA GLY A 357 11.12 13.26 0.86
C GLY A 357 10.44 11.95 0.44
N ARG A 358 9.30 11.61 1.05
CA ARG A 358 8.59 10.34 0.82
C ARG A 358 7.13 10.56 0.47
N THR A 359 6.53 9.57 -0.16
CA THR A 359 5.08 9.40 -0.25
C THR A 359 4.50 9.06 1.12
N SER A 360 3.18 9.07 1.24
CA SER A 360 2.47 8.75 2.48
C SER A 360 2.54 7.27 2.90
N ASP A 361 2.90 6.37 1.98
CA ASP A 361 3.29 4.98 2.28
C ASP A 361 4.82 4.82 2.46
N GLY A 362 5.56 5.92 2.53
CA GLY A 362 6.99 5.93 2.85
C GLY A 362 7.95 5.66 1.68
N MET A 363 7.46 5.49 0.44
CA MET A 363 8.33 5.33 -0.74
C MET A 363 9.15 6.61 -0.97
N PRO A 364 10.46 6.50 -1.26
CA PRO A 364 11.31 7.65 -1.53
C PRO A 364 10.92 8.34 -2.85
N LEU A 365 10.92 9.66 -2.87
CA LEU A 365 10.56 10.48 -4.03
C LEU A 365 11.76 10.94 -4.86
N ASP A 366 12.97 10.92 -4.30
CA ASP A 366 14.18 11.40 -4.98
C ASP A 366 14.77 10.37 -5.97
N LYS A 367 14.34 9.10 -5.89
CA LYS A 367 14.90 8.02 -6.71
C LYS A 367 14.07 7.81 -7.97
N PRO A 368 14.68 7.84 -9.17
CA PRO A 368 13.95 7.56 -10.39
C PRO A 368 13.57 6.09 -10.49
N TYR A 369 12.41 5.82 -11.07
CA TYR A 369 11.89 4.49 -11.35
C TYR A 369 12.40 4.02 -12.71
N PRO A 370 13.24 2.97 -12.80
CA PRO A 370 13.57 2.37 -14.09
C PRO A 370 12.29 1.77 -14.69
N LEU A 371 12.01 2.08 -15.96
CA LEU A 371 10.82 1.60 -16.67
C LEU A 371 11.15 0.36 -17.51
N LYS A 372 10.16 -0.54 -17.64
CA LYS A 372 10.17 -1.60 -18.64
C LYS A 372 9.53 -1.09 -19.94
N ASP A 373 9.94 -1.64 -21.08
CA ASP A 373 9.39 -1.28 -22.40
C ASP A 373 7.86 -1.33 -22.45
N GLU A 374 7.25 -2.37 -21.85
CA GLU A 374 5.80 -2.49 -21.78
C GLU A 374 5.15 -1.35 -20.96
N GLU A 375 5.79 -0.90 -19.89
CA GLU A 375 5.30 0.19 -19.03
C GLU A 375 5.34 1.53 -19.77
N LEU A 376 6.31 1.71 -20.67
CA LEU A 376 6.40 2.87 -21.53
C LEU A 376 5.18 2.93 -22.47
N PHE A 377 4.86 1.85 -23.18
CA PHE A 377 3.70 1.81 -24.09
C PHE A 377 2.35 1.85 -23.37
N ARG A 378 2.25 1.21 -22.20
CA ARG A 378 1.03 1.23 -21.37
C ARG A 378 0.88 2.50 -20.55
N ARG A 379 1.94 3.29 -20.42
CA ARG A 379 2.03 4.44 -19.51
C ARG A 379 1.71 4.07 -18.06
N GLY A 380 2.39 3.04 -17.56
CA GLY A 380 2.31 2.60 -16.18
C GLY A 380 2.07 1.09 -16.00
N SER A 381 2.13 0.63 -14.76
CA SER A 381 1.83 -0.75 -14.33
C SER A 381 1.59 -0.84 -12.83
N ASP A 382 1.04 -1.96 -12.36
CA ASP A 382 0.91 -2.26 -10.92
C ASP A 382 2.27 -2.39 -10.20
N ARG A 383 3.39 -2.52 -10.94
CA ARG A 383 4.74 -2.57 -10.37
C ARG A 383 5.18 -1.20 -9.85
N LEU A 384 4.79 -0.12 -10.54
CA LEU A 384 5.07 1.26 -10.16
C LEU A 384 4.11 1.69 -9.04
N LYS A 385 4.24 1.04 -7.88
CA LYS A 385 3.42 1.34 -6.69
C LYS A 385 3.64 2.78 -6.23
N GLY A 386 2.57 3.40 -5.76
CA GLY A 386 2.57 4.74 -5.19
C GLY A 386 1.26 5.45 -5.45
N PRO A 387 1.10 6.68 -4.94
CA PRO A 387 -0.11 7.48 -5.03
C PRO A 387 -0.27 8.19 -6.38
N TRP A 388 0.21 7.56 -7.46
CA TRP A 388 0.26 8.19 -8.78
C TRP A 388 -1.14 8.31 -9.38
N THR A 389 -1.50 9.47 -9.90
CA THR A 389 -2.75 9.65 -10.66
C THR A 389 -2.62 9.06 -12.06
N HIS A 390 -1.52 9.37 -12.75
CA HIS A 390 -1.16 8.84 -14.06
C HIS A 390 0.34 8.95 -14.33
N MET A 391 0.78 8.36 -15.46
CA MET A 391 2.12 8.55 -15.99
C MET A 391 2.05 9.31 -17.31
N GLU A 392 2.78 10.42 -17.39
CA GLU A 392 2.96 11.21 -18.60
C GLU A 392 4.31 10.90 -19.23
N ILE A 393 4.36 11.01 -20.55
CA ILE A 393 5.60 10.90 -21.31
C ILE A 393 5.74 12.18 -22.12
N ILE A 394 6.72 13.00 -21.78
CA ILE A 394 7.01 14.22 -22.52
C ILE A 394 7.77 13.84 -23.79
N ASP A 395 7.34 14.39 -24.93
CA ASP A 395 8.01 14.20 -26.22
C ASP A 395 8.23 12.72 -26.54
N PHE A 396 7.12 11.95 -26.55
CA PHE A 396 7.20 10.50 -26.73
C PHE A 396 7.76 10.16 -28.12
N GLY A 397 7.40 10.93 -29.15
CA GLY A 397 7.94 10.79 -30.51
C GLY A 397 7.43 9.57 -31.28
N TYR A 398 6.50 8.81 -30.71
CA TYR A 398 5.94 7.60 -31.32
C TYR A 398 4.83 7.95 -32.32
N GLY A 399 5.07 7.68 -33.61
CA GLY A 399 4.06 7.81 -34.67
C GLY A 399 3.59 9.24 -34.96
N GLU A 400 4.32 10.26 -34.49
CA GLU A 400 3.98 11.68 -34.67
C GLU A 400 4.35 12.21 -36.07
N ALA A 401 5.38 11.63 -36.71
CA ALA A 401 5.90 12.07 -38.00
C ALA A 401 5.02 11.60 -39.17
N GLN A 402 4.65 12.52 -40.07
CA GLN A 402 3.90 12.19 -41.29
C GLN A 402 4.81 11.74 -42.43
N GLU A 403 6.00 12.31 -42.54
CA GLU A 403 7.04 12.00 -43.52
C GLU A 403 8.24 11.32 -42.84
N ARG A 404 9.09 10.63 -43.63
CA ARG A 404 10.32 9.97 -43.13
C ARG A 404 10.10 9.09 -41.90
N ARG A 405 9.01 8.33 -41.91
CA ARG A 405 8.55 7.53 -40.76
C ARG A 405 9.60 6.50 -40.30
N SER A 406 10.39 5.95 -41.22
CA SER A 406 11.49 5.03 -40.89
C SER A 406 12.54 5.72 -40.03
N PHE A 407 13.02 6.91 -40.44
CA PHE A 407 13.98 7.69 -39.67
C PHE A 407 13.46 8.03 -38.26
N HIS A 408 12.24 8.57 -38.18
CA HIS A 408 11.66 8.96 -36.89
C HIS A 408 11.40 7.78 -35.96
N HIS A 409 11.02 6.61 -36.49
CA HIS A 409 10.87 5.40 -35.69
C HIS A 409 12.21 4.87 -35.17
N LEU A 410 13.26 4.86 -35.99
CA LEU A 410 14.61 4.47 -35.54
C LEU A 410 15.12 5.42 -34.45
N ALA A 411 14.90 6.74 -34.62
CA ALA A 411 15.22 7.73 -33.61
C ALA A 411 14.43 7.51 -32.31
N PHE A 412 13.15 7.16 -32.40
CA PHE A 412 12.31 6.78 -31.25
C PHE A 412 12.88 5.56 -30.50
N LEU A 413 13.19 4.48 -31.21
CA LEU A 413 13.76 3.26 -30.62
C LEU A 413 15.09 3.55 -29.92
N ALA A 414 15.95 4.36 -30.55
CA ALA A 414 17.22 4.79 -29.96
C ALA A 414 17.04 5.69 -28.74
N LYS A 415 16.15 6.68 -28.81
CA LYS A 415 15.84 7.62 -27.72
C LYS A 415 15.36 6.90 -26.47
N TRP A 416 14.54 5.86 -26.62
CA TRP A 416 13.94 5.14 -25.49
C TRP A 416 14.62 3.80 -25.16
N GLY A 417 15.61 3.37 -25.95
CA GLY A 417 16.30 2.11 -25.76
C GLY A 417 15.47 0.86 -26.04
N VAL A 418 14.37 1.00 -26.80
CA VAL A 418 13.43 -0.09 -27.06
C VAL A 418 13.88 -0.86 -28.30
N SER A 419 14.16 -2.16 -28.14
CA SER A 419 14.54 -3.00 -29.29
C SER A 419 13.35 -3.25 -30.22
N GLY A 420 13.60 -3.23 -31.54
CA GLY A 420 12.55 -3.14 -32.54
C GLY A 420 13.04 -3.33 -33.97
N GLY A 421 12.30 -2.80 -34.94
CA GLY A 421 12.67 -2.94 -36.34
C GLY A 421 11.70 -2.33 -37.35
N LEU A 422 12.06 -2.48 -38.62
CA LEU A 422 11.29 -1.99 -39.76
C LEU A 422 10.99 -3.12 -40.74
N LEU A 423 9.73 -3.20 -41.17
CA LEU A 423 9.25 -4.10 -42.22
C LEU A 423 9.34 -3.43 -43.60
N GLY A 424 9.23 -4.23 -44.66
CA GLY A 424 9.11 -3.74 -46.04
C GLY A 424 10.43 -3.64 -46.81
N GLY A 425 11.46 -4.40 -46.39
CA GLY A 425 12.71 -4.54 -47.14
C GLY A 425 13.82 -3.58 -46.72
N VAL A 426 15.07 -4.01 -46.92
CA VAL A 426 16.25 -3.20 -46.62
C VAL A 426 16.40 -2.04 -47.61
N GLU A 427 16.25 -2.31 -48.91
CA GLU A 427 16.43 -1.29 -49.96
C GLU A 427 15.57 -0.03 -49.70
N ARG A 428 14.30 -0.24 -49.33
CA ARG A 428 13.36 0.83 -48.98
C ARG A 428 13.78 1.64 -47.76
N ASN A 429 14.28 0.98 -46.71
CA ASN A 429 14.54 1.59 -45.41
C ASN A 429 15.98 2.09 -45.23
N MET A 430 16.89 1.75 -46.15
CA MET A 430 18.32 1.95 -45.96
C MET A 430 18.72 3.43 -45.94
N GLN A 431 18.16 4.27 -46.82
CA GLN A 431 18.48 5.70 -46.86
C GLN A 431 18.20 6.37 -45.50
N ASP A 432 17.00 6.16 -44.95
CA ASP A 432 16.61 6.71 -43.65
C ASP A 432 17.44 6.11 -42.50
N THR A 433 17.84 4.84 -42.62
CA THR A 433 18.71 4.18 -41.63
C THR A 433 20.11 4.79 -41.62
N VAL A 434 20.70 5.05 -42.80
CA VAL A 434 22.00 5.71 -42.94
C VAL A 434 21.96 7.13 -42.37
N GLU A 435 20.91 7.89 -42.66
CA GLU A 435 20.77 9.25 -42.12
C GLU A 435 20.61 9.25 -40.60
N PHE A 436 19.83 8.31 -40.05
CA PHE A 436 19.74 8.10 -38.59
C PHE A 436 21.10 7.78 -37.98
N LEU A 437 21.84 6.82 -38.55
CA LEU A 437 23.16 6.43 -38.07
C LEU A 437 24.20 7.55 -38.17
N SER A 438 24.15 8.35 -39.24
CA SER A 438 25.02 9.50 -39.42
C SER A 438 24.73 10.59 -38.36
N GLY A 439 23.45 10.84 -38.08
CA GLY A 439 23.03 11.71 -36.98
C GLY A 439 23.48 11.19 -35.62
N LEU A 440 23.33 9.88 -35.36
CA LEU A 440 23.77 9.23 -34.13
C LEU A 440 25.30 9.32 -33.95
N GLN A 441 26.07 9.07 -35.00
CA GLN A 441 27.54 9.16 -34.97
C GLN A 441 28.02 10.61 -34.73
N THR A 442 27.26 11.59 -35.21
CA THR A 442 27.55 13.01 -34.95
C THR A 442 27.22 13.41 -33.51
N ALA A 443 26.09 12.97 -32.99
CA ALA A 443 25.63 13.28 -31.63
C ALA A 443 26.38 12.49 -30.54
N ALA A 444 26.81 11.26 -30.85
CA ALA A 444 27.53 10.36 -29.94
C ALA A 444 28.67 9.62 -30.67
N PRO A 445 29.83 10.26 -30.87
CA PRO A 445 30.97 9.68 -31.61
C PRO A 445 31.52 8.39 -31.00
N ASP A 446 31.40 8.21 -29.68
CA ASP A 446 31.86 7.03 -28.95
C ASP A 446 30.89 5.84 -29.01
N CYS A 447 29.75 5.99 -29.69
CA CYS A 447 28.76 4.93 -29.85
C CYS A 447 29.33 3.79 -30.70
N ARG A 448 29.28 2.57 -30.18
CA ARG A 448 29.72 1.36 -30.90
C ARG A 448 28.54 0.73 -31.62
N VAL A 449 28.55 0.77 -32.94
CA VAL A 449 27.48 0.20 -33.77
C VAL A 449 28.02 -1.01 -34.53
N LEU A 450 27.29 -2.12 -34.50
CA LEU A 450 27.57 -3.30 -35.34
C LEU A 450 26.42 -3.51 -36.32
N ILE A 451 26.73 -3.67 -37.60
CA ILE A 451 25.78 -4.00 -38.66
C ILE A 451 26.13 -5.40 -39.16
N VAL A 452 25.14 -6.31 -39.16
CA VAL A 452 25.30 -7.70 -39.61
C VAL A 452 24.32 -8.01 -40.73
N GLY A 453 24.79 -8.63 -41.81
CA GLY A 453 23.95 -9.07 -42.93
C GLY A 453 24.62 -10.14 -43.80
N LYS A 454 23.89 -10.68 -44.79
CA LYS A 454 24.48 -11.61 -45.78
C LYS A 454 25.47 -10.87 -46.69
N LYS A 455 26.55 -11.55 -47.10
CA LYS A 455 27.60 -10.99 -47.97
C LYS A 455 27.08 -10.42 -49.30
N ALA A 456 26.04 -11.03 -49.88
CA ALA A 456 25.40 -10.53 -51.10
C ALA A 456 24.70 -9.19 -50.87
N LEU A 457 23.83 -9.13 -49.86
CA LEU A 457 23.10 -7.92 -49.49
C LEU A 457 24.03 -6.76 -49.11
N LEU A 458 25.08 -7.03 -48.33
CA LEU A 458 26.07 -6.02 -47.94
C LEU A 458 26.78 -5.39 -49.15
N LYS A 459 26.98 -6.15 -50.25
CA LYS A 459 27.53 -5.61 -51.50
C LYS A 459 26.52 -4.75 -52.26
N GLU A 460 25.25 -5.12 -52.23
CA GLU A 460 24.17 -4.36 -52.90
C GLU A 460 24.00 -2.97 -52.26
N ILE A 461 24.11 -2.88 -50.93
CA ILE A 461 23.95 -1.63 -50.18
C ILE A 461 25.27 -0.89 -49.89
N ASP A 462 26.38 -1.31 -50.50
CA ASP A 462 27.72 -0.77 -50.21
C ASP A 462 27.79 0.75 -50.47
N SER A 463 27.11 1.25 -51.50
CA SER A 463 27.03 2.68 -51.81
C SER A 463 26.35 3.51 -50.70
N TYR A 464 25.33 2.93 -50.04
CA TYR A 464 24.67 3.54 -48.88
C TYR A 464 25.61 3.51 -47.66
N LEU A 465 26.22 2.36 -47.38
CA LEU A 465 27.12 2.18 -46.24
C LEU A 465 28.38 3.03 -46.34
N ALA A 466 28.94 3.24 -47.54
CA ALA A 466 30.14 4.05 -47.76
C ALA A 466 30.00 5.49 -47.21
N ARG A 467 28.77 6.02 -47.14
CA ARG A 467 28.47 7.34 -46.56
C ARG A 467 28.72 7.41 -45.05
N LEU A 468 28.65 6.27 -44.36
CA LEU A 468 28.92 6.14 -42.92
C LEU A 468 30.41 5.97 -42.60
N ARG A 469 31.26 5.77 -43.63
CA ARG A 469 32.67 5.40 -43.51
C ARG A 469 32.90 4.26 -42.49
N PRO A 470 32.21 3.11 -42.64
CA PRO A 470 32.25 2.04 -41.66
C PRO A 470 33.59 1.30 -41.71
N TYR A 471 34.00 0.74 -40.58
CA TYR A 471 35.10 -0.22 -40.54
C TYR A 471 34.58 -1.59 -41.03
N ILE A 472 35.02 -1.99 -42.22
CA ILE A 472 34.77 -3.32 -42.78
C ILE A 472 35.86 -4.25 -42.25
N LEU A 473 35.49 -5.28 -41.50
CA LEU A 473 36.44 -6.14 -40.76
C LEU A 473 36.95 -7.32 -41.62
N PRO A 474 38.27 -7.48 -41.87
CA PRO A 474 38.92 -8.77 -42.17
C PRO A 474 39.36 -9.50 -40.88
N GLU A 475 39.63 -10.82 -40.98
CA GLU A 475 39.94 -11.76 -39.87
C GLU A 475 41.02 -11.27 -38.86
N ASP A 476 41.94 -10.38 -39.25
CA ASP A 476 43.12 -10.01 -38.43
C ASP A 476 43.10 -8.60 -37.79
N ALA A 477 42.03 -7.80 -37.97
CA ALA A 477 42.08 -6.36 -37.68
C ALA A 477 41.57 -5.90 -36.28
N PHE A 478 41.19 -6.81 -35.39
CA PHE A 478 40.56 -6.47 -34.12
C PHE A 478 41.54 -5.95 -33.04
N ALA A 479 42.85 -6.10 -33.24
CA ALA A 479 43.87 -5.69 -32.27
C ALA A 479 44.00 -4.16 -32.07
N TYR A 480 43.35 -3.33 -32.90
CA TYR A 480 43.46 -1.86 -32.91
C TYR A 480 42.10 -1.14 -32.88
N LEU A 481 41.15 -1.62 -32.06
CA LEU A 481 39.80 -1.06 -32.01
C LEU A 481 39.77 0.38 -31.48
N HIS A 482 39.30 1.31 -32.33
CA HIS A 482 38.86 2.64 -31.90
C HIS A 482 37.72 2.56 -30.84
N PRO A 483 37.65 3.50 -29.87
CA PRO A 483 36.69 3.45 -28.76
C PRO A 483 35.20 3.48 -29.18
N GLY A 484 34.89 4.01 -30.38
CA GLY A 484 33.55 4.12 -30.98
C GLY A 484 33.55 3.90 -32.50
N GLY A 485 32.38 3.99 -33.14
CA GLY A 485 32.21 3.93 -34.60
C GLY A 485 31.33 2.78 -35.10
N ILE A 486 31.06 2.80 -36.41
CA ILE A 486 30.19 1.85 -37.11
C ILE A 486 31.03 0.74 -37.75
N ARG A 487 30.66 -0.51 -37.49
CA ARG A 487 31.33 -1.71 -38.00
C ARG A 487 30.35 -2.55 -38.78
N VAL A 488 30.82 -3.16 -39.88
CA VAL A 488 30.01 -4.01 -40.74
C VAL A 488 30.69 -5.38 -40.85
N ILE A 489 29.93 -6.45 -40.61
CA ILE A 489 30.41 -7.83 -40.74
C ILE A 489 29.37 -8.69 -41.47
N SER A 490 29.85 -9.62 -42.30
CA SER A 490 28.96 -10.58 -42.93
C SER A 490 28.67 -11.75 -42.01
N SER A 491 27.47 -12.35 -42.11
CA SER A 491 27.07 -13.46 -41.25
C SER A 491 28.03 -14.66 -41.27
N GLY A 492 28.65 -14.95 -42.41
CA GLY A 492 29.60 -16.06 -42.54
C GLY A 492 30.97 -15.77 -41.90
N GLU A 493 31.38 -14.50 -41.82
CA GLU A 493 32.61 -14.11 -41.12
C GLU A 493 32.39 -13.98 -39.61
N LEU A 494 31.17 -13.64 -39.19
CA LEU A 494 30.79 -13.63 -37.77
C LEU A 494 31.00 -15.00 -37.11
N GLU A 495 30.68 -16.08 -37.82
CA GLU A 495 30.82 -17.47 -37.35
C GLU A 495 32.28 -17.91 -37.08
N LYS A 496 33.25 -17.10 -37.52
CA LYS A 496 34.69 -17.33 -37.38
C LYS A 496 35.36 -16.33 -36.44
N SER A 497 34.63 -15.30 -35.98
CA SER A 497 35.19 -14.17 -35.24
C SER A 497 34.70 -14.14 -33.79
N ASP A 498 35.35 -14.94 -32.94
CA ASP A 498 35.06 -14.97 -31.49
C ASP A 498 35.29 -13.61 -30.80
N GLN A 499 36.15 -12.77 -31.37
CA GLN A 499 36.40 -11.41 -30.86
C GLN A 499 35.19 -10.49 -31.01
N VAL A 500 34.41 -10.61 -32.10
CA VAL A 500 33.16 -9.85 -32.28
C VAL A 500 32.08 -10.37 -31.34
N LEU A 501 31.99 -11.69 -31.14
CA LEU A 501 31.00 -12.32 -30.27
C LEU A 501 31.23 -12.00 -28.78
N SER A 502 32.48 -11.77 -28.39
CA SER A 502 32.85 -11.36 -27.02
C SER A 502 32.70 -9.86 -26.79
N ALA A 503 32.76 -9.03 -27.83
CA ALA A 503 32.68 -7.57 -27.73
C ALA A 503 31.29 -7.03 -27.37
N ALA A 504 31.29 -5.83 -26.76
CA ALA A 504 30.12 -5.09 -26.31
C ALA A 504 29.80 -3.91 -27.26
N PHE A 505 28.55 -3.84 -27.74
CA PHE A 505 28.06 -2.82 -28.66
C PHE A 505 26.89 -2.00 -28.06
N ASP A 506 26.83 -0.70 -28.35
CA ASP A 506 25.69 0.12 -27.92
C ASP A 506 24.47 -0.16 -28.81
N LEU A 507 24.67 -0.30 -30.13
CA LEU A 507 23.61 -0.59 -31.10
C LEU A 507 24.01 -1.75 -32.04
N LEU A 508 23.09 -2.70 -32.22
CA LEU A 508 23.19 -3.79 -33.19
C LEU A 508 22.09 -3.65 -34.25
N ILE A 509 22.49 -3.59 -35.52
CA ILE A 509 21.58 -3.58 -36.67
C ILE A 509 21.69 -4.91 -37.42
N LEU A 510 20.57 -5.58 -37.57
CA LEU A 510 20.44 -6.85 -38.28
C LEU A 510 19.72 -6.61 -39.60
N LEU A 511 20.38 -6.96 -40.70
CA LEU A 511 19.85 -6.83 -42.05
C LEU A 511 19.31 -8.19 -42.52
N GLU A 512 18.01 -8.24 -42.79
CA GLU A 512 17.24 -9.44 -43.16
C GLU A 512 17.51 -10.67 -42.28
N PRO A 513 17.41 -10.55 -40.93
CA PRO A 513 17.63 -11.68 -40.04
C PRO A 513 16.62 -12.82 -40.27
N ASP A 514 15.44 -12.51 -40.78
CA ASP A 514 14.38 -13.45 -41.15
C ASP A 514 14.79 -14.40 -42.29
N ASN A 515 15.68 -13.95 -43.18
CA ASN A 515 16.25 -14.77 -44.26
C ASN A 515 17.42 -15.65 -43.79
N MET A 516 17.92 -15.43 -42.58
CA MET A 516 19.12 -16.10 -42.02
C MET A 516 18.78 -17.06 -40.88
N THR A 517 17.74 -16.76 -40.09
CA THR A 517 17.44 -17.45 -38.84
C THR A 517 16.04 -18.04 -38.84
N LYS A 518 15.93 -19.26 -39.39
CA LYS A 518 14.67 -20.02 -39.43
C LYS A 518 14.43 -20.90 -38.19
N THR A 519 15.49 -21.22 -37.46
CA THR A 519 15.45 -22.10 -36.27
C THR A 519 16.41 -21.60 -35.19
N GLU A 520 16.05 -21.82 -33.91
CA GLU A 520 16.87 -21.43 -32.75
C GLU A 520 18.12 -22.31 -32.56
N VAL A 521 18.11 -23.51 -33.15
CA VAL A 521 19.24 -24.45 -33.11
C VAL A 521 20.36 -24.11 -34.10
N SER A 522 20.09 -23.24 -35.07
CA SER A 522 21.09 -22.85 -36.06
C SER A 522 22.28 -22.14 -35.41
N LYS A 523 23.50 -22.41 -35.89
CA LYS A 523 24.72 -21.75 -35.41
C LYS A 523 24.60 -20.22 -35.57
N THR A 524 24.15 -19.76 -36.74
CA THR A 524 23.92 -18.34 -37.04
C THR A 524 22.96 -17.67 -36.04
N PHE A 525 21.87 -18.34 -35.61
CA PHE A 525 20.99 -17.80 -34.57
C PHE A 525 21.72 -17.66 -33.23
N ARG A 526 22.43 -18.71 -32.80
CA ARG A 526 23.20 -18.70 -31.53
C ARG A 526 24.23 -17.59 -31.50
N ASP A 527 24.94 -17.38 -32.60
CA ASP A 527 25.97 -16.34 -32.72
C ASP A 527 25.35 -14.93 -32.65
N LEU A 528 24.29 -14.67 -33.42
CA LEU A 528 23.57 -13.38 -33.37
C LEU A 528 22.91 -13.13 -32.01
N TYR A 529 22.39 -14.17 -31.36
CA TYR A 529 21.79 -14.08 -30.04
C TYR A 529 22.83 -13.72 -28.95
N ARG A 530 24.05 -14.28 -29.07
CA ARG A 530 25.18 -14.07 -28.17
C ARG A 530 25.75 -12.64 -28.17
N ILE A 531 25.67 -11.92 -29.30
CA ILE A 531 26.23 -10.56 -29.42
C ILE A 531 25.69 -9.65 -28.31
N LYS A 532 26.59 -9.06 -27.51
CA LYS A 532 26.18 -8.17 -26.42
C LYS A 532 25.84 -6.79 -27.01
N ALA A 533 24.57 -6.40 -26.96
CA ALA A 533 24.10 -5.10 -27.43
C ALA A 533 23.03 -4.50 -26.49
N ARG A 534 23.09 -3.18 -26.24
CA ARG A 534 22.04 -2.48 -25.46
C ARG A 534 20.75 -2.35 -26.24
N LEU A 535 20.85 -1.98 -27.52
CA LEU A 535 19.73 -1.82 -28.43
C LEU A 535 19.91 -2.70 -29.65
N ARG A 536 18.86 -3.43 -30.03
CA ARG A 536 18.83 -4.29 -31.23
C ARG A 536 17.75 -3.80 -32.19
N ILE A 537 18.13 -3.59 -33.44
CA ILE A 537 17.24 -3.14 -34.51
C ILE A 537 17.33 -4.12 -35.68
N ALA A 538 16.19 -4.58 -36.19
CA ALA A 538 16.12 -5.38 -37.42
C ALA A 538 15.54 -4.58 -38.58
N LEU A 539 16.16 -4.69 -39.75
CA LEU A 539 15.54 -4.34 -41.03
C LEU A 539 15.14 -5.64 -41.73
N TYR A 540 13.85 -5.92 -41.79
CA TYR A 540 13.32 -7.19 -42.28
C TYR A 540 13.21 -7.21 -43.81
N SER A 541 13.24 -8.41 -44.38
CA SER A 541 13.01 -8.59 -45.82
C SER A 541 11.59 -8.17 -46.23
N GLU A 542 11.37 -7.94 -47.53
CA GLU A 542 10.03 -7.58 -48.05
C GLU A 542 8.96 -8.62 -47.73
N ASN A 543 9.34 -9.90 -47.61
CA ASN A 543 8.43 -11.00 -47.38
C ASN A 543 8.20 -11.31 -45.88
N ALA A 544 8.73 -10.51 -44.96
CA ALA A 544 8.62 -10.76 -43.53
C ALA A 544 7.18 -10.78 -42.99
N TYR A 545 6.22 -10.18 -43.70
CA TYR A 545 4.79 -10.29 -43.35
C TYR A 545 4.20 -11.71 -43.56
N LYS A 546 4.95 -12.62 -44.18
CA LYS A 546 4.57 -14.02 -44.42
C LYS A 546 5.17 -14.99 -43.38
N LEU A 547 5.83 -14.49 -42.33
CA LEU A 547 6.41 -15.34 -41.30
C LEU A 547 5.31 -16.12 -40.56
N THR A 548 5.58 -17.39 -40.25
CA THR A 548 4.70 -18.16 -39.36
C THR A 548 4.88 -17.70 -37.91
N GLU A 549 3.92 -17.99 -37.04
CA GLU A 549 3.98 -17.58 -35.62
C GLU A 549 5.28 -18.01 -34.92
N ARG A 550 5.77 -19.21 -35.22
CA ARG A 550 7.06 -19.72 -34.72
C ARG A 550 8.25 -18.93 -35.25
N HIS A 551 8.22 -18.47 -36.50
CA HIS A 551 9.29 -17.63 -37.04
C HIS A 551 9.26 -16.23 -36.43
N GLU A 552 8.08 -15.65 -36.19
CA GLU A 552 7.95 -14.38 -35.46
C GLU A 552 8.54 -14.47 -34.04
N GLU A 553 8.33 -15.59 -33.33
CA GLU A 553 8.93 -15.85 -32.02
C GLU A 553 10.45 -15.81 -32.05
N ILE A 554 11.05 -16.49 -33.03
CA ILE A 554 12.51 -16.52 -33.24
C ILE A 554 13.05 -15.10 -33.46
N GLN A 555 12.39 -14.32 -34.33
CA GLN A 555 12.82 -12.94 -34.60
C GLN A 555 12.67 -12.03 -33.37
N ARG A 556 11.59 -12.17 -32.58
CA ARG A 556 11.44 -11.44 -31.31
C ARG A 556 12.53 -11.81 -30.31
N SER A 557 12.85 -13.10 -30.19
CA SER A 557 13.93 -13.60 -29.32
C SER A 557 15.29 -13.00 -29.71
N LEU A 558 15.57 -12.95 -31.01
CA LEU A 558 16.78 -12.32 -31.56
C LEU A 558 16.92 -10.85 -31.18
N LEU A 559 15.81 -10.11 -31.15
CA LEU A 559 15.75 -8.71 -30.73
C LEU A 559 15.63 -8.54 -29.20
N ARG A 560 15.50 -9.62 -28.44
CA ARG A 560 15.22 -9.62 -27.00
C ARG A 560 13.92 -8.87 -26.63
N ILE A 561 12.93 -8.94 -27.51
CA ILE A 561 11.60 -8.37 -27.27
C ILE A 561 10.81 -9.35 -26.38
N PRO A 562 10.43 -8.97 -25.14
CA PRO A 562 9.88 -9.89 -24.15
C PRO A 562 8.57 -10.56 -24.55
N ASN A 563 7.70 -9.86 -25.29
CA ASN A 563 6.38 -10.34 -25.63
C ASN A 563 5.86 -9.72 -26.93
N LYS A 564 4.80 -10.34 -27.49
CA LYS A 564 4.15 -9.89 -28.73
C LYS A 564 3.61 -8.45 -28.64
N PHE A 565 3.15 -8.04 -27.45
CA PHE A 565 2.59 -6.71 -27.22
C PHE A 565 3.61 -5.61 -27.51
N ILE A 566 4.84 -5.71 -27.00
CA ILE A 566 5.92 -4.75 -27.30
C ILE A 566 6.24 -4.76 -28.79
N GLY A 567 6.34 -5.95 -29.39
CA GLY A 567 6.65 -6.11 -30.81
C GLY A 567 5.66 -5.41 -31.75
N MET A 568 4.38 -5.30 -31.36
CA MET A 568 3.38 -4.55 -32.14
C MET A 568 3.72 -3.06 -32.28
N PHE A 569 4.39 -2.47 -31.29
CA PHE A 569 4.73 -1.04 -31.31
C PHE A 569 6.18 -0.80 -31.71
N SER A 570 7.10 -1.72 -31.41
CA SER A 570 8.53 -1.54 -31.72
C SER A 570 8.93 -2.02 -33.12
N VAL A 571 8.15 -2.91 -33.74
CA VAL A 571 8.35 -3.35 -35.14
C VAL A 571 7.19 -2.83 -36.00
N ILE A 572 7.49 -1.96 -36.95
CA ILE A 572 6.47 -1.31 -37.79
C ILE A 572 6.73 -1.49 -39.28
N ASP A 573 5.67 -1.32 -40.07
CA ASP A 573 5.77 -1.01 -41.50
C ASP A 573 5.54 0.50 -41.69
N PRO A 574 6.56 1.27 -42.10
CA PRO A 574 6.43 2.73 -42.21
C PRO A 574 5.35 3.21 -43.19
N ASP A 575 4.89 2.39 -44.15
CA ASP A 575 3.86 2.79 -45.12
C ASP A 575 2.46 2.59 -44.56
N ARG A 576 2.34 1.83 -43.47
CA ARG A 576 1.07 1.61 -42.78
C ARG A 576 0.87 2.66 -41.70
N GLN A 577 -0.37 2.80 -41.26
CA GLN A 577 -0.68 3.62 -40.11
C GLN A 577 -0.07 3.00 -38.85
N PHE A 578 0.57 3.82 -38.02
CA PHE A 578 1.11 3.38 -36.74
C PHE A 578 -0.01 2.79 -35.86
N PRO A 579 0.26 1.67 -35.18
CA PRO A 579 -0.65 1.12 -34.19
C PRO A 579 -1.03 2.15 -33.13
N ARG A 580 -2.31 2.23 -32.77
CA ARG A 580 -2.75 3.12 -31.69
C ARG A 580 -2.27 2.56 -30.35
N LEU A 581 -1.62 3.41 -29.56
CA LEU A 581 -1.22 3.07 -28.20
C LEU A 581 -2.46 2.66 -27.37
N PRO A 582 -2.33 1.69 -26.45
CA PRO A 582 -3.42 1.30 -25.57
C PRO A 582 -3.85 2.46 -24.67
N ARG A 583 -5.01 2.36 -24.02
CA ARG A 583 -5.36 3.35 -22.98
C ARG A 583 -4.28 3.36 -21.88
N PRO A 584 -3.94 4.55 -21.34
CA PRO A 584 -3.01 4.64 -20.22
C PRO A 584 -3.44 3.73 -19.06
N HIS A 585 -2.47 3.15 -18.37
CA HIS A 585 -2.71 2.37 -17.17
C HIS A 585 -3.41 3.23 -16.12
N SER A 586 -4.50 2.71 -15.55
CA SER A 586 -5.17 3.35 -14.42
C SER A 586 -4.51 2.88 -13.14
N PHE A 587 -3.78 3.77 -12.49
CA PHE A 587 -3.31 3.52 -11.13
C PHE A 587 -4.52 3.35 -10.20
N ARG A 588 -4.35 2.53 -9.16
CA ARG A 588 -5.42 2.33 -8.19
C ARG A 588 -5.58 3.61 -7.37
N PRO A 589 -6.82 4.04 -7.05
CA PRO A 589 -7.03 5.21 -6.21
C PRO A 589 -6.30 5.01 -4.89
N TYR A 590 -5.49 5.99 -4.53
CA TYR A 590 -4.78 5.99 -3.27
C TYR A 590 -5.78 6.25 -2.14
N TYR A 591 -6.13 5.20 -1.38
CA TYR A 591 -6.97 5.32 -0.20
C TYR A 591 -6.09 5.36 1.05
N ASN A 592 -5.98 6.53 1.69
CA ASN A 592 -5.50 6.61 3.07
C ASN A 592 -6.49 5.83 3.95
N PHE A 593 -6.07 4.69 4.50
CA PHE A 593 -6.88 3.88 5.43
C PHE A 593 -7.01 4.51 6.83
N GLU A 594 -6.63 5.78 7.01
CA GLU A 594 -6.72 6.46 8.30
C GLU A 594 -8.05 7.16 8.49
N LYS A 595 -9.02 6.37 8.94
CA LYS A 595 -10.07 6.65 9.96
C LYS A 595 -11.26 5.72 9.74
N GLN A 596 -11.08 4.42 9.97
CA GLN A 596 -12.16 3.66 10.57
C GLN A 596 -11.97 3.71 12.09
N ASN A 597 -12.59 4.71 12.71
CA ASN A 597 -13.11 4.49 14.06
C ASN A 597 -13.98 3.25 13.94
N PHE A 598 -13.59 2.16 14.60
CA PHE A 598 -14.51 1.07 14.84
C PHE A 598 -15.69 1.66 15.61
N ALA A 599 -16.77 1.99 14.91
CA ALA A 599 -18.06 2.02 15.54
C ALA A 599 -18.22 0.63 16.16
N SER A 600 -18.36 0.60 17.49
CA SER A 600 -18.80 -0.58 18.19
C SER A 600 -20.07 -1.07 17.48
N VAL A 601 -19.95 -2.16 16.72
CA VAL A 601 -21.11 -2.85 16.19
C VAL A 601 -21.74 -3.55 17.40
N LYS A 602 -22.57 -2.82 18.14
CA LYS A 602 -23.72 -3.43 18.78
C LYS A 602 -24.51 -4.05 17.64
N ILE A 603 -24.59 -5.37 17.59
CA ILE A 603 -25.56 -6.07 16.75
C ILE A 603 -26.91 -5.88 17.45
N PRO A 604 -27.84 -5.05 16.95
CA PRO A 604 -29.22 -5.13 17.39
C PRO A 604 -29.83 -6.35 16.71
N GLY A 605 -30.63 -7.09 17.46
CA GLY A 605 -31.20 -8.36 17.07
C GLY A 605 -31.88 -8.37 15.71
N ALA A 606 -31.91 -9.60 15.19
CA ALA A 606 -32.79 -10.13 14.16
C ALA A 606 -33.98 -9.25 13.76
N LEU A 607 -34.12 -9.02 12.46
CA LEU A 607 -35.39 -9.22 11.75
C LEU A 607 -35.16 -9.33 10.24
N HIS A 608 -35.83 -10.31 9.66
CA HIS A 608 -35.77 -10.76 8.28
C HIS A 608 -35.94 -9.65 7.24
N SER A 609 -35.14 -9.71 6.16
CA SER A 609 -35.62 -9.29 4.84
C SER A 609 -35.16 -10.29 3.77
N LYS A 610 -36.14 -10.71 2.97
CA LYS A 610 -36.04 -11.72 1.92
C LYS A 610 -35.11 -11.23 0.80
N GLY A 611 -33.96 -11.90 0.63
CA GLY A 611 -33.06 -11.73 -0.50
C GLY A 611 -33.40 -12.70 -1.62
N VAL A 612 -33.58 -12.14 -2.82
CA VAL A 612 -33.85 -12.80 -4.10
C VAL A 612 -32.78 -13.85 -4.43
N SER A 613 -33.22 -14.99 -4.96
CA SER A 613 -32.42 -16.14 -5.37
C SER A 613 -31.42 -15.79 -6.48
N ILE A 614 -30.12 -15.90 -6.18
CA ILE A 614 -29.03 -15.89 -7.17
C ILE A 614 -28.90 -17.32 -7.73
N PRO A 615 -28.82 -17.53 -9.07
CA PRO A 615 -28.67 -18.86 -9.64
C PRO A 615 -27.36 -19.53 -9.18
N LYS A 616 -27.43 -20.82 -8.82
CA LYS A 616 -26.25 -21.64 -8.53
C LYS A 616 -25.31 -21.61 -9.74
N ARG A 617 -24.09 -21.07 -9.56
CA ARG A 617 -22.98 -21.33 -10.47
C ARG A 617 -22.66 -22.84 -10.42
N PRO A 618 -22.53 -23.53 -11.57
CA PRO A 618 -22.15 -24.93 -11.57
C PRO A 618 -20.73 -25.08 -11.00
N VAL A 619 -20.63 -25.90 -9.96
CA VAL A 619 -19.38 -26.45 -9.48
C VAL A 619 -18.86 -27.36 -10.59
N PHE A 620 -17.76 -26.99 -11.25
CA PHE A 620 -17.04 -27.92 -12.10
C PHE A 620 -16.37 -28.96 -11.20
N SER A 621 -17.09 -30.06 -10.96
CA SER A 621 -16.50 -31.31 -10.53
C SER A 621 -15.69 -31.88 -11.70
N HIS A 622 -14.36 -31.89 -11.60
CA HIS A 622 -13.56 -32.80 -12.42
C HIS A 622 -13.72 -34.22 -11.88
N THR A 623 -14.88 -34.83 -12.17
CA THR A 623 -15.03 -36.28 -12.23
C THR A 623 -14.87 -36.68 -13.69
N GLY A 624 -13.63 -36.99 -14.09
CA GLY A 624 -13.38 -37.76 -15.29
C GLY A 624 -13.61 -39.24 -14.97
N THR A 625 -14.79 -39.74 -15.31
CA THR A 625 -15.13 -41.17 -15.32
C THR A 625 -14.42 -41.84 -16.50
N ALA A 626 -13.27 -42.46 -16.25
CA ALA A 626 -12.85 -43.66 -16.98
C ALA A 626 -13.18 -44.87 -16.08
N GLY A 627 -13.84 -45.88 -16.64
CA GLY A 627 -14.52 -46.96 -15.91
C GLY A 627 -13.69 -47.63 -14.82
N ILE A 628 -14.26 -47.72 -13.62
CA ILE A 628 -13.73 -48.51 -12.50
C ILE A 628 -14.60 -49.78 -12.37
N PRO A 629 -14.01 -50.99 -12.32
CA PRO A 629 -14.76 -52.23 -12.10
C PRO A 629 -15.39 -52.27 -10.69
N PRO A 630 -16.49 -53.00 -10.47
CA PRO A 630 -17.12 -53.09 -9.15
C PRO A 630 -16.23 -53.89 -8.19
N GLY A 631 -15.78 -53.28 -7.09
CA GLY A 631 -15.05 -53.99 -6.03
C GLY A 631 -13.98 -53.22 -5.24
N ARG A 632 -14.01 -51.88 -5.13
CA ARG A 632 -13.13 -51.15 -4.20
C ARG A 632 -13.90 -50.60 -3.00
N PRO A 633 -13.42 -50.77 -1.76
CA PRO A 633 -14.02 -50.15 -0.58
C PRO A 633 -13.93 -48.63 -0.72
N VAL A 634 -15.01 -47.94 -0.38
CA VAL A 634 -15.01 -46.49 -0.22
C VAL A 634 -14.05 -46.19 0.94
N PHE A 635 -12.85 -45.71 0.63
CA PHE A 635 -11.93 -45.22 1.65
C PHE A 635 -12.54 -43.94 2.23
N GLU A 636 -13.15 -44.08 3.41
CA GLU A 636 -13.53 -42.94 4.25
C GLU A 636 -12.24 -42.14 4.52
N SER A 637 -12.28 -40.83 4.28
CA SER A 637 -11.15 -39.94 4.57
C SER A 637 -10.71 -40.12 6.04
N PRO A 638 -9.41 -40.04 6.36
CA PRO A 638 -8.91 -40.34 7.70
C PRO A 638 -9.52 -39.47 8.82
N GLU A 639 -9.95 -38.24 8.51
CA GLU A 639 -10.36 -37.25 9.52
C GLU A 639 -11.72 -37.58 10.18
N PRO A 640 -12.83 -37.89 9.45
CA PRO A 640 -14.07 -38.40 10.04
C PRO A 640 -13.91 -39.66 10.89
N ARG A 641 -12.99 -40.55 10.52
CA ARG A 641 -12.72 -41.76 11.30
C ARG A 641 -12.01 -41.43 12.61
N PHE A 642 -11.02 -40.54 12.56
CA PHE A 642 -10.32 -40.05 13.74
C PHE A 642 -11.30 -39.45 14.76
N ILE A 643 -12.20 -38.55 14.34
CA ILE A 643 -13.10 -37.87 15.29
C ILE A 643 -14.10 -38.85 15.94
N ARG A 644 -14.59 -39.84 15.18
CA ARG A 644 -15.47 -40.89 15.71
C ARG A 644 -14.77 -41.67 16.83
N MET A 645 -13.55 -42.14 16.58
CA MET A 645 -12.75 -42.85 17.57
C MET A 645 -12.37 -41.96 18.76
N ALA A 646 -12.08 -40.68 18.53
CA ALA A 646 -11.76 -39.73 19.59
C ALA A 646 -12.91 -39.58 20.59
N HIS A 647 -14.16 -39.48 20.10
CA HIS A 647 -15.35 -39.41 20.96
C HIS A 647 -15.62 -40.73 21.68
N GLU A 648 -15.50 -41.88 21.01
CA GLU A 648 -15.67 -43.20 21.64
C GLU A 648 -14.69 -43.45 22.78
N LEU A 649 -13.46 -42.94 22.64
CA LEU A 649 -12.41 -43.08 23.63
C LEU A 649 -12.36 -41.91 24.62
N ALA A 650 -13.14 -40.84 24.45
CA ALA A 650 -12.98 -39.58 25.19
C ALA A 650 -12.99 -39.76 26.71
N ASP A 651 -13.87 -40.62 27.23
CA ASP A 651 -14.11 -40.83 28.66
C ASP A 651 -13.40 -42.06 29.24
N ARG A 652 -12.63 -42.80 28.42
CA ARG A 652 -11.84 -43.94 28.92
C ARG A 652 -10.60 -43.47 29.68
N SER A 653 -10.31 -44.13 30.80
CA SER A 653 -9.11 -43.98 31.61
C SER A 653 -8.55 -45.36 32.00
N LEU A 654 -7.26 -45.42 32.28
CA LEU A 654 -6.55 -46.60 32.79
C LEU A 654 -5.73 -46.19 34.01
N ASP A 655 -5.60 -47.09 34.98
CA ASP A 655 -4.84 -46.82 36.22
C ASP A 655 -3.33 -46.85 35.99
N PHE A 656 -2.85 -47.72 35.10
CA PHE A 656 -1.44 -47.82 34.71
C PHE A 656 -1.29 -48.49 33.34
N ALA A 657 -0.30 -48.05 32.55
CA ALA A 657 0.18 -48.72 31.35
C ALA A 657 1.69 -48.51 31.20
N GLU A 658 2.39 -49.46 30.60
CA GLU A 658 3.83 -49.33 30.31
C GLU A 658 4.05 -48.46 29.07
N PHE A 659 5.13 -47.68 29.05
CA PHE A 659 5.46 -46.83 27.90
C PHE A 659 5.83 -47.67 26.68
N VAL A 660 5.12 -47.45 25.58
CA VAL A 660 5.40 -48.07 24.28
C VAL A 660 5.73 -46.98 23.26
N PRO A 661 6.91 -47.02 22.61
CA PRO A 661 7.29 -46.02 21.62
C PRO A 661 6.30 -45.95 20.45
N PHE A 662 6.03 -44.74 19.97
CA PHE A 662 5.16 -44.45 18.84
C PHE A 662 5.68 -43.23 18.06
N MET A 663 6.09 -43.47 16.83
CA MET A 663 6.61 -42.43 15.93
C MET A 663 5.91 -42.52 14.58
N THR A 664 5.16 -41.47 14.24
CA THR A 664 4.47 -41.33 12.95
C THR A 664 4.26 -39.86 12.63
N TYR A 665 4.44 -39.50 11.36
CA TYR A 665 4.35 -38.10 10.89
C TYR A 665 2.93 -37.51 11.00
N TRP A 666 1.89 -38.34 10.88
CA TRP A 666 0.46 -37.99 11.06
C TRP A 666 -0.20 -39.01 11.99
N PRO A 667 -0.15 -38.80 13.32
CA PRO A 667 -0.67 -39.76 14.28
C PRO A 667 -2.20 -39.77 14.30
N THR A 668 -2.77 -40.97 14.21
CA THR A 668 -4.22 -41.25 14.30
C THR A 668 -4.42 -42.60 15.02
N TYR A 669 -5.60 -42.82 15.63
CA TYR A 669 -5.83 -44.02 16.44
C TYR A 669 -5.69 -45.34 15.67
N ASP A 670 -6.00 -45.35 14.38
CA ASP A 670 -5.91 -46.53 13.52
C ASP A 670 -4.48 -46.96 13.19
N ARG A 671 -3.48 -46.15 13.55
CA ARG A 671 -2.06 -46.46 13.40
C ARG A 671 -1.39 -46.94 14.68
N MET A 672 -2.13 -47.00 15.79
CA MET A 672 -1.61 -47.47 17.07
C MET A 672 -1.90 -48.96 17.27
N THR A 673 -0.97 -49.68 17.89
CA THR A 673 -1.24 -51.01 18.46
C THR A 673 -2.13 -50.92 19.69
N GLN A 674 -2.59 -52.06 20.19
CA GLN A 674 -3.41 -52.10 21.40
C GLN A 674 -2.64 -51.57 22.62
N GLU A 675 -1.37 -51.95 22.75
CA GLU A 675 -0.48 -51.53 23.83
C GLU A 675 -0.19 -50.03 23.77
N GLN A 676 0.08 -49.50 22.57
CA GLN A 676 0.23 -48.05 22.33
C GLN A 676 -1.05 -47.28 22.68
N THR A 677 -2.23 -47.84 22.37
CA THR A 677 -3.53 -47.26 22.72
C THR A 677 -3.74 -47.23 24.24
N GLN A 678 -3.37 -48.30 24.95
CA GLN A 678 -3.45 -48.36 26.42
C GLN A 678 -2.52 -47.32 27.05
N TRP A 679 -1.27 -47.22 26.59
CA TRP A 679 -0.35 -46.18 27.01
C TRP A 679 -0.93 -44.78 26.78
N TYR A 680 -1.45 -44.50 25.58
CA TYR A 680 -2.05 -43.20 25.28
C TYR A 680 -3.21 -42.85 26.21
N ILE A 681 -4.10 -43.80 26.51
CA ILE A 681 -5.25 -43.57 27.40
C ILE A 681 -4.79 -43.26 28.84
N TYR A 682 -3.80 -44.00 29.35
CA TYR A 682 -3.18 -43.73 30.65
C TYR A 682 -2.51 -42.34 30.66
N TRP A 683 -1.60 -42.09 29.72
CA TRP A 683 -0.87 -40.82 29.61
C TRP A 683 -1.81 -39.62 29.46
N ARG A 684 -2.86 -39.72 28.63
CA ARG A 684 -3.86 -38.67 28.45
C ARG A 684 -4.62 -38.38 29.75
N SER A 685 -4.91 -39.41 30.55
CA SER A 685 -5.57 -39.25 31.86
C SER A 685 -4.67 -38.51 32.85
N GLU A 686 -3.37 -38.83 32.86
CA GLU A 686 -2.37 -38.12 33.65
C GLU A 686 -2.24 -36.64 33.24
N VAL A 687 -2.17 -36.37 31.94
CA VAL A 687 -2.08 -35.01 31.38
C VAL A 687 -3.32 -34.17 31.71
N ARG A 688 -4.52 -34.78 31.65
CA ARG A 688 -5.76 -34.10 32.06
C ARG A 688 -5.78 -33.78 33.56
N ASN A 689 -5.06 -34.55 34.38
CA ASN A 689 -4.82 -34.31 35.80
C ASN A 689 -3.59 -33.42 36.08
N GLN A 690 -3.08 -32.70 35.07
CA GLN A 690 -1.91 -31.81 35.15
C GLN A 690 -0.60 -32.50 35.55
N ARG A 691 -0.49 -33.81 35.33
CA ARG A 691 0.77 -34.57 35.44
C ARG A 691 1.29 -34.86 34.03
N TYR A 692 2.57 -34.59 33.78
CA TYR A 692 3.14 -34.64 32.42
C TYR A 692 4.28 -35.66 32.31
N PRO A 693 3.97 -36.98 32.22
CA PRO A 693 4.99 -38.01 32.03
C PRO A 693 5.73 -37.88 30.69
N LYS A 694 7.01 -38.29 30.64
CA LYS A 694 7.77 -38.34 29.37
C LYS A 694 7.04 -39.25 28.37
N THR A 695 6.92 -38.80 27.13
CA THR A 695 6.26 -39.56 26.06
C THR A 695 6.72 -39.11 24.67
N ASP A 696 6.40 -39.87 23.63
CA ASP A 696 6.75 -39.52 22.26
C ASP A 696 5.88 -38.41 21.67
N LEU A 697 6.49 -37.60 20.80
CA LEU A 697 5.87 -36.44 20.16
C LEU A 697 4.57 -36.80 19.40
N SER A 698 4.48 -38.00 18.82
CA SER A 698 3.28 -38.46 18.11
C SER A 698 2.07 -38.64 19.03
N TYR A 699 2.24 -39.04 20.30
CA TYR A 699 1.14 -39.08 21.28
C TYR A 699 0.68 -37.68 21.65
N ILE A 700 1.62 -36.72 21.76
CA ILE A 700 1.31 -35.32 22.06
C ILE A 700 0.48 -34.71 20.93
N PHE A 701 0.86 -34.92 19.67
CA PHE A 701 0.08 -34.46 18.51
C PHE A 701 -1.31 -35.09 18.44
N LEU A 702 -1.44 -36.38 18.76
CA LEU A 702 -2.74 -37.06 18.82
C LEU A 702 -3.69 -36.37 19.82
N TYR A 703 -3.18 -36.01 21.00
CA TYR A 703 -3.96 -35.28 22.00
C TYR A 703 -4.25 -33.84 21.60
N ILE A 704 -3.31 -33.16 20.93
CA ILE A 704 -3.55 -31.83 20.36
C ILE A 704 -4.70 -31.90 19.34
N TYR A 705 -4.74 -32.91 18.47
CA TYR A 705 -5.86 -33.09 17.53
C TYR A 705 -7.19 -33.33 18.24
N GLU A 706 -7.23 -34.09 19.35
CA GLU A 706 -8.43 -34.17 20.19
C GLU A 706 -8.88 -32.75 20.64
N LEU A 707 -7.96 -31.96 21.19
CA LEU A 707 -8.25 -30.62 21.72
C LEU A 707 -8.68 -29.62 20.63
N LEU A 708 -8.04 -29.63 19.45
CA LEU A 708 -8.40 -28.77 18.32
C LEU A 708 -9.83 -29.05 17.83
N ASN A 709 -10.31 -30.28 17.98
CA ASN A 709 -11.70 -30.67 17.67
C ASN A 709 -12.62 -30.61 18.91
N LEU A 710 -12.17 -30.02 20.02
CA LEU A 710 -12.92 -29.89 21.30
C LEU A 710 -13.29 -31.22 21.96
N VAL A 711 -12.59 -32.31 21.64
CA VAL A 711 -12.85 -33.62 22.25
C VAL A 711 -12.35 -33.63 23.70
N GLY A 712 -13.21 -34.12 24.59
CA GLY A 712 -12.94 -34.17 26.03
C GLY A 712 -12.94 -32.81 26.74
N CYS A 713 -13.44 -31.74 26.09
CA CYS A 713 -13.55 -30.40 26.67
C CYS A 713 -15.02 -30.00 26.85
N GLU A 714 -15.41 -29.49 28.02
CA GLU A 714 -16.76 -29.00 28.32
C GLU A 714 -17.01 -27.62 27.71
N THR A 715 -15.97 -26.78 27.65
CA THR A 715 -16.04 -25.44 27.09
C THR A 715 -14.88 -25.19 26.13
N LYS A 716 -15.10 -24.30 25.16
CA LYS A 716 -14.05 -23.82 24.24
C LYS A 716 -12.84 -23.26 24.99
N ARG A 717 -13.10 -22.53 26.09
CA ARG A 717 -12.06 -21.97 26.96
C ARG A 717 -11.22 -23.07 27.61
N GLN A 718 -11.85 -24.13 28.13
CA GLN A 718 -11.13 -25.28 28.69
C GLN A 718 -10.24 -25.96 27.64
N GLY A 719 -10.69 -26.05 26.39
CA GLY A 719 -9.86 -26.56 25.29
C GLY A 719 -8.60 -25.73 25.05
N TYR A 720 -8.73 -24.40 25.04
CA TYR A 720 -7.61 -23.47 24.95
C TYR A 720 -6.64 -23.60 26.13
N ASP A 721 -7.16 -23.60 27.36
CA ASP A 721 -6.32 -23.66 28.56
C ASP A 721 -5.52 -24.99 28.61
N ARG A 722 -6.11 -26.09 28.14
CA ARG A 722 -5.42 -27.39 28.01
C ARG A 722 -4.35 -27.39 26.91
N LEU A 723 -4.60 -26.79 25.75
CA LEU A 723 -3.59 -26.61 24.70
C LEU A 723 -2.38 -25.84 25.24
N MET A 724 -2.65 -24.75 25.97
CA MET A 724 -1.63 -23.91 26.58
C MET A 724 -0.85 -24.67 27.68
N ALA A 725 -1.52 -25.47 28.50
CA ALA A 725 -0.88 -26.26 29.54
C ALA A 725 0.04 -27.36 28.97
N VAL A 726 -0.41 -28.10 27.95
CA VAL A 726 0.41 -29.10 27.24
C VAL A 726 1.62 -28.44 26.58
N TRP A 727 1.41 -27.30 25.93
CA TRP A 727 2.50 -26.56 25.28
C TRP A 727 3.57 -26.17 26.31
N ARG A 728 3.19 -25.56 27.44
CA ARG A 728 4.13 -25.19 28.52
C ARG A 728 4.91 -26.37 29.06
N ALA A 729 4.24 -27.50 29.30
CA ALA A 729 4.86 -28.67 29.91
C ALA A 729 5.89 -29.34 29.01
N TYR A 730 5.64 -29.40 27.69
CA TYR A 730 6.48 -30.17 26.77
C TYR A 730 7.36 -29.35 25.83
N ARG A 731 7.18 -28.02 25.72
CA ARG A 731 7.91 -27.19 24.72
C ARG A 731 9.44 -27.24 24.84
N GLN A 732 10.00 -27.33 26.06
CA GLN A 732 11.45 -27.39 26.24
C GLN A 732 12.02 -28.74 25.76
N THR A 733 11.28 -29.82 26.01
CA THR A 733 11.65 -31.18 25.58
C THR A 733 11.43 -31.38 24.08
N TYR A 734 10.39 -30.78 23.52
CA TYR A 734 10.02 -30.88 22.11
C TYR A 734 9.84 -29.50 21.46
N PRO A 735 10.93 -28.81 21.07
CA PRO A 735 10.88 -27.47 20.48
C PRO A 735 10.01 -27.38 19.20
N LYS A 736 9.86 -28.49 18.46
CA LYS A 736 8.98 -28.58 17.28
C LYS A 736 7.53 -28.19 17.58
N LEU A 737 7.08 -28.30 18.83
CA LEU A 737 5.73 -27.87 19.22
C LEU A 737 5.50 -26.37 18.95
N ASP A 738 6.53 -25.53 19.09
CA ASP A 738 6.43 -24.09 18.86
C ASP A 738 6.11 -23.75 17.39
N GLU A 739 6.53 -24.59 16.43
CA GLU A 739 6.26 -24.35 14.99
C GLU A 739 4.77 -24.49 14.64
N TYR A 740 4.08 -25.41 15.31
CA TYR A 740 2.68 -25.76 15.03
C TYR A 740 1.71 -25.07 16.00
N LEU A 741 1.93 -25.22 17.31
CA LEU A 741 0.95 -24.82 18.31
C LEU A 741 0.74 -23.31 18.35
N VAL A 742 1.76 -22.50 18.09
CA VAL A 742 1.61 -21.04 18.03
C VAL A 742 0.55 -20.65 17.01
N ASN A 743 0.69 -21.18 15.79
CA ASN A 743 -0.25 -20.96 14.70
C ASN A 743 -1.64 -21.53 15.01
N TRP A 744 -1.70 -22.76 15.51
CA TRP A 744 -2.97 -23.41 15.81
C TRP A 744 -3.71 -22.76 16.96
N MET A 745 -3.05 -22.30 18.03
CA MET A 745 -3.73 -21.61 19.12
C MET A 745 -4.30 -20.26 18.67
N VAL A 746 -3.61 -19.52 17.79
CA VAL A 746 -4.18 -18.31 17.21
C VAL A 746 -5.39 -18.64 16.33
N ASP A 747 -5.29 -19.65 15.48
CA ASP A 747 -6.43 -20.15 14.68
C ASP A 747 -7.60 -20.55 15.61
N PHE A 748 -7.31 -21.19 16.74
CA PHE A 748 -8.28 -21.65 17.73
C PHE A 748 -9.02 -20.47 18.40
N ILE A 749 -8.29 -19.42 18.79
CA ILE A 749 -8.87 -18.18 19.36
C ILE A 749 -9.83 -17.54 18.34
N PHE A 750 -9.38 -17.35 17.10
CA PHE A 750 -10.19 -16.68 16.06
C PHE A 750 -11.39 -17.52 15.62
N LEU A 751 -11.18 -18.83 15.43
CA LEU A 751 -12.23 -19.74 14.96
C LEU A 751 -13.34 -19.91 16.00
N TYR A 752 -12.98 -20.06 17.27
CA TYR A 752 -13.94 -20.34 18.34
C TYR A 752 -14.42 -19.09 19.08
N GLU A 753 -13.91 -17.90 18.70
CA GLU A 753 -14.21 -16.59 19.29
C GLU A 753 -13.98 -16.56 20.80
N ILE A 754 -12.81 -17.04 21.23
CA ILE A 754 -12.44 -17.08 22.64
C ILE A 754 -11.93 -15.70 23.05
N ASP A 755 -12.49 -15.14 24.13
CA ASP A 755 -12.05 -13.87 24.71
C ASP A 755 -10.71 -14.04 25.47
N VAL A 756 -9.64 -14.23 24.70
CA VAL A 756 -8.26 -14.35 25.17
C VAL A 756 -7.36 -13.49 24.30
N SER A 757 -6.46 -12.75 24.93
CA SER A 757 -5.42 -12.00 24.23
C SER A 757 -4.39 -12.95 23.61
N VAL A 758 -4.17 -12.84 22.30
CA VAL A 758 -3.12 -13.57 21.56
C VAL A 758 -1.70 -13.22 22.07
N GLN A 759 -1.56 -12.13 22.84
CA GLN A 759 -0.29 -11.63 23.37
C GLN A 759 0.47 -12.67 24.21
N GLU A 760 -0.23 -13.48 24.99
CA GLU A 760 0.40 -14.50 25.83
C GLU A 760 1.11 -15.56 24.96
N ILE A 761 0.46 -15.98 23.87
CA ILE A 761 1.04 -16.92 22.90
C ILE A 761 2.26 -16.27 22.24
N LEU A 762 2.12 -15.06 21.71
CA LEU A 762 3.20 -14.37 20.99
C LEU A 762 4.41 -14.12 21.90
N SER A 763 4.18 -13.72 23.14
CA SER A 763 5.26 -13.48 24.11
C SER A 763 6.06 -14.75 24.44
N LEU A 764 5.37 -15.90 24.54
CA LEU A 764 6.02 -17.20 24.80
C LEU A 764 6.72 -17.80 23.57
N SER A 765 6.29 -17.39 22.37
CA SER A 765 6.76 -17.92 21.08
C SER A 765 8.14 -17.38 20.68
N GLY A 766 8.58 -16.25 21.25
CA GLY A 766 9.87 -15.63 20.96
C GLY A 766 10.12 -15.48 19.46
N ASN A 767 11.15 -16.17 18.95
CA ASN A 767 11.61 -16.07 17.55
C ASN A 767 10.75 -16.84 16.53
N ASN A 768 9.83 -17.71 16.98
CA ASN A 768 9.12 -18.66 16.12
C ASN A 768 7.88 -18.07 15.42
N ILE A 769 7.50 -16.84 15.74
CA ILE A 769 6.34 -16.14 15.14
C ILE A 769 6.65 -15.85 13.67
N THR A 770 5.87 -16.29 12.67
CA THR A 770 6.12 -16.00 11.25
C THR A 770 4.87 -15.49 10.51
N GLY A 771 5.05 -14.96 9.30
CA GLY A 771 3.97 -14.51 8.43
C GLY A 771 3.02 -13.51 9.09
N ASP A 772 1.71 -13.75 8.99
CA ASP A 772 0.66 -12.87 9.50
C ASP A 772 0.80 -12.56 11.00
N LEU A 773 1.29 -13.52 11.80
CA LEU A 773 1.48 -13.33 13.24
C LEU A 773 2.65 -12.38 13.54
N LEU A 774 3.69 -12.40 12.70
CA LEU A 774 4.81 -11.47 12.82
C LEU A 774 4.32 -10.06 12.53
N ASP A 775 3.53 -9.89 11.48
CA ASP A 775 2.92 -8.61 11.10
C ASP A 775 2.03 -8.05 12.22
N MET A 776 1.22 -8.89 12.87
CA MET A 776 0.41 -8.50 14.03
C MET A 776 1.26 -8.04 15.22
N GLU A 777 2.31 -8.79 15.57
CA GLU A 777 3.17 -8.43 16.70
C GLU A 777 4.03 -7.20 16.40
N LEU A 778 4.55 -7.07 15.17
CA LEU A 778 5.24 -5.86 14.72
C LEU A 778 4.33 -4.63 14.83
N TYR A 779 3.09 -4.73 14.36
CA TYR A 779 2.13 -3.64 14.47
C TYR A 779 1.92 -3.23 15.93
N ARG A 780 1.73 -4.20 16.83
CA ARG A 780 1.54 -3.95 18.27
C ARG A 780 2.75 -3.28 18.92
N ARG A 781 3.95 -3.80 18.67
CA ARG A 781 5.21 -3.28 19.26
C ARG A 781 5.61 -1.92 18.70
N LEU A 782 5.41 -1.69 17.40
CA LEU A 782 5.59 -0.37 16.78
C LEU A 782 4.53 0.64 17.22
N SER A 783 3.35 0.19 17.63
CA SER A 783 2.30 1.06 18.18
C SER A 783 2.52 1.41 19.66
N ALA A 784 3.42 0.73 20.37
CA ALA A 784 3.69 0.97 21.79
C ALA A 784 4.38 2.34 22.02
N GLU A 785 4.20 2.90 23.21
CA GLU A 785 4.89 4.14 23.64
C GLU A 785 5.64 3.89 24.95
N PRO A 786 6.99 3.81 24.95
CA PRO A 786 7.86 3.85 23.77
C PRO A 786 7.77 2.58 22.89
N VAL A 787 8.29 2.66 21.66
CA VAL A 787 8.44 1.50 20.77
C VAL A 787 9.30 0.43 21.45
N ASP A 788 8.85 -0.83 21.39
CA ASP A 788 9.47 -1.94 22.09
C ASP A 788 9.69 -3.13 21.14
N ILE A 789 10.72 -3.07 20.31
CA ILE A 789 11.03 -4.12 19.33
C ILE A 789 12.41 -4.67 19.62
N GLY A 790 12.46 -5.94 20.05
CA GLY A 790 13.70 -6.65 20.27
C GLY A 790 14.45 -6.96 18.97
N ILE A 791 15.75 -7.23 19.10
CA ILE A 791 16.67 -7.40 17.96
C ILE A 791 16.23 -8.50 16.98
N SER A 792 15.72 -9.62 17.48
CA SER A 792 15.28 -10.73 16.63
C SER A 792 14.11 -10.36 15.70
N MET A 793 13.21 -9.49 16.18
CA MET A 793 12.12 -8.98 15.35
C MET A 793 12.62 -7.89 14.39
N LEU A 794 13.53 -7.01 14.84
CA LEU A 794 14.16 -6.00 13.98
C LEU A 794 14.87 -6.65 12.80
N SER A 795 15.66 -7.70 13.02
CA SER A 795 16.33 -8.47 11.97
C SER A 795 15.39 -9.01 10.89
N ARG A 796 14.12 -9.27 11.24
CA ARG A 796 13.11 -9.82 10.33
C ARG A 796 12.25 -8.74 9.70
N ALA A 797 12.08 -7.61 10.38
CA ALA A 797 11.41 -6.41 9.91
C ALA A 797 12.32 -5.49 9.09
N SER A 798 13.62 -5.77 9.01
CA SER A 798 14.65 -5.00 8.31
C SER A 798 15.21 -5.76 7.11
N ASN A 799 15.69 -5.03 6.09
CA ASN A 799 16.50 -5.60 5.00
C ASN A 799 17.97 -5.88 5.39
N TYR A 800 18.32 -5.59 6.64
CA TYR A 800 19.63 -5.86 7.21
C TYR A 800 19.49 -6.61 8.53
N ASP A 801 19.96 -7.86 8.57
CA ASP A 801 20.07 -8.65 9.80
C ASP A 801 21.45 -8.43 10.43
N ILE A 802 21.48 -7.62 11.49
CA ILE A 802 22.68 -7.32 12.28
C ILE A 802 23.31 -8.58 12.89
N ARG A 803 22.55 -9.65 13.15
CA ARG A 803 23.08 -10.88 13.76
C ARG A 803 24.00 -11.65 12.82
N GLN A 804 23.89 -11.40 11.51
CA GLN A 804 24.79 -11.93 10.50
C GLN A 804 26.05 -11.07 10.33
N SER A 805 26.13 -9.89 10.96
CA SER A 805 27.32 -9.03 10.89
C SER A 805 28.48 -9.65 11.65
N ARG A 806 29.67 -9.64 11.05
CA ARG A 806 30.92 -10.05 11.72
C ARG A 806 31.17 -9.24 12.99
N PHE A 807 30.84 -7.95 12.99
CA PHE A 807 30.97 -7.09 14.16
C PHE A 807 30.11 -7.59 15.33
N TYR A 808 28.83 -7.88 15.07
CA TYR A 808 27.92 -8.41 16.09
C TYR A 808 28.38 -9.76 16.65
N GLN A 809 28.97 -10.62 15.80
CA GLN A 809 29.50 -11.92 16.22
C GLN A 809 30.83 -11.82 16.99
N SER A 810 31.61 -10.76 16.75
CA SER A 810 32.94 -10.56 17.35
C SER A 810 32.93 -9.85 18.71
N VAL A 811 31.84 -9.16 19.06
CA VAL A 811 31.71 -8.34 20.27
C VAL A 811 30.70 -8.99 21.23
N ASP A 812 30.76 -8.64 22.52
CA ASP A 812 29.70 -8.99 23.48
C ASP A 812 28.35 -8.41 23.00
N SER A 813 27.50 -9.27 22.46
CA SER A 813 26.24 -8.91 21.82
C SER A 813 25.20 -8.39 22.82
N ALA A 814 25.39 -8.62 24.13
CA ALA A 814 24.44 -8.21 25.16
C ALA A 814 24.25 -6.69 25.22
N GLU A 815 25.33 -5.90 25.03
CA GLU A 815 25.25 -4.44 25.00
C GLU A 815 24.50 -3.95 23.75
N ILE A 816 24.72 -4.60 22.60
CA ILE A 816 24.06 -4.26 21.33
C ILE A 816 22.56 -4.60 21.40
N ASP A 817 22.22 -5.76 21.97
CA ASP A 817 20.85 -6.24 22.16
C ASP A 817 20.02 -5.30 23.05
N LEU A 818 20.67 -4.67 24.04
CA LEU A 818 20.04 -3.68 24.91
C LEU A 818 19.95 -2.30 24.25
N CYS A 819 20.96 -1.91 23.48
CA CYS A 819 21.08 -0.56 22.94
C CYS A 819 20.22 -0.34 21.69
N LEU A 820 20.20 -1.29 20.75
CA LEU A 820 19.56 -1.11 19.45
C LEU A 820 18.03 -0.84 19.55
N PRO A 821 17.25 -1.56 20.39
CA PRO A 821 15.84 -1.23 20.61
C PRO A 821 15.63 0.21 21.13
N LYS A 822 16.53 0.71 22.00
CA LYS A 822 16.48 2.09 22.50
C LYS A 822 16.74 3.11 21.39
N VAL A 823 17.64 2.80 20.44
CA VAL A 823 17.88 3.65 19.26
C VAL A 823 16.61 3.77 18.42
N ILE A 824 15.90 2.66 18.18
CA ILE A 824 14.62 2.68 17.45
C ILE A 824 13.58 3.53 18.19
N ALA A 825 13.45 3.37 19.51
CA ALA A 825 12.53 4.18 20.33
C ALA A 825 12.89 5.68 20.33
N LEU A 826 14.18 6.01 20.32
CA LEU A 826 14.68 7.38 20.21
C LEU A 826 14.31 8.01 18.87
N VAL A 827 14.55 7.29 17.77
CA VAL A 827 14.20 7.75 16.42
C VAL A 827 12.69 7.95 16.30
N ASP A 828 11.88 6.99 16.78
CA ASP A 828 10.42 7.11 16.78
C ASP A 828 9.93 8.35 17.56
N SER A 829 10.47 8.57 18.75
CA SER A 829 10.14 9.73 19.60
C SER A 829 10.53 11.05 18.94
N TYR A 830 11.67 11.09 18.27
CA TYR A 830 12.12 12.24 17.52
C TYR A 830 11.22 12.55 16.33
N LEU A 831 10.81 11.54 15.56
CA LEU A 831 9.86 11.69 14.45
C LEU A 831 8.52 12.22 14.95
N LYS A 832 7.98 11.67 16.04
CA LYS A 832 6.75 12.16 16.67
C LYS A 832 6.86 13.64 17.05
N LYS A 833 7.98 14.06 17.63
CA LYS A 833 8.21 15.44 18.05
C LYS A 833 8.36 16.41 16.87
N ARG A 834 9.11 16.03 15.84
CA ARG A 834 9.43 16.91 14.70
C ARG A 834 8.32 16.98 13.66
N HIS A 835 7.67 15.85 13.41
CA HIS A 835 6.74 15.66 12.29
C HIS A 835 5.31 15.36 12.74
N GLY A 836 5.06 15.15 14.04
CA GLY A 836 3.75 14.78 14.56
C GLY A 836 3.33 13.34 14.24
N GLN A 837 4.23 12.53 13.65
CA GLN A 837 3.98 11.16 13.24
C GLN A 837 5.07 10.21 13.74
N ARG A 838 4.66 9.01 14.16
CA ARG A 838 5.57 7.91 14.52
C ARG A 838 5.99 7.07 13.31
N ILE A 839 6.96 6.17 13.49
CA ILE A 839 7.43 5.24 12.45
C ILE A 839 6.26 4.47 11.84
N ILE A 840 5.35 3.95 12.67
CA ILE A 840 4.23 3.13 12.18
C ILE A 840 3.22 3.92 11.33
N GLU A 841 3.06 5.21 11.61
CA GLU A 841 2.16 6.12 10.88
C GLU A 841 2.83 6.58 9.58
N MET A 842 4.13 6.86 9.63
CA MET A 842 4.92 7.32 8.49
C MET A 842 5.17 6.23 7.44
N PHE A 843 5.28 4.97 7.87
CA PHE A 843 5.50 3.81 7.03
C PHE A 843 4.33 2.82 7.12
N ASN A 844 3.12 3.32 6.94
CA ASN A 844 1.89 2.54 7.06
C ASN A 844 1.51 1.90 5.71
N PRO A 845 1.61 0.56 5.55
CA PRO A 845 1.20 -0.10 4.30
C PRO A 845 -0.32 -0.16 4.12
N GLY A 846 -1.09 0.36 5.07
CA GLY A 846 -2.50 0.06 5.23
C GLY A 846 -2.75 -1.34 5.79
N ARG A 847 -4.02 -1.62 6.09
CA ARG A 847 -4.47 -2.95 6.54
C ARG A 847 -5.14 -3.67 5.39
N LEU A 848 -4.88 -4.96 5.27
CA LEU A 848 -5.50 -5.83 4.28
C LEU A 848 -6.11 -7.06 4.96
N VAL A 849 -7.17 -7.59 4.35
CA VAL A 849 -7.82 -8.82 4.81
C VAL A 849 -7.15 -10.00 4.12
N ARG A 850 -6.47 -10.85 4.89
CA ARG A 850 -5.93 -12.15 4.42
C ARG A 850 -6.87 -13.27 4.80
N THR A 851 -7.09 -14.19 3.87
CA THR A 851 -7.76 -15.45 4.14
C THR A 851 -6.70 -16.51 4.45
N ARG A 852 -6.84 -17.19 5.58
CA ARG A 852 -5.92 -18.24 6.04
C ARG A 852 -6.68 -19.51 6.35
N SER A 853 -6.16 -20.66 5.93
CA SER A 853 -6.72 -21.97 6.30
C SER A 853 -6.45 -22.29 7.78
N VAL A 854 -7.49 -22.67 8.52
CA VAL A 854 -7.35 -23.00 9.95
C VAL A 854 -6.64 -24.33 10.15
N PHE A 855 -5.80 -24.40 11.18
CA PHE A 855 -5.12 -25.62 11.61
C PHE A 855 -4.39 -26.34 10.48
N ARG A 856 -3.67 -25.57 9.64
CA ARG A 856 -2.91 -26.13 8.53
C ARG A 856 -1.99 -27.25 9.04
N SER A 857 -2.04 -28.40 8.37
CA SER A 857 -1.31 -29.63 8.71
C SER A 857 -1.77 -30.34 9.99
N ALA A 858 -2.95 -30.04 10.54
CA ALA A 858 -3.57 -30.78 11.64
C ALA A 858 -4.74 -31.67 11.16
N VAL A 859 -5.06 -32.70 11.93
CA VAL A 859 -6.28 -33.50 11.74
C VAL A 859 -7.47 -32.75 12.34
N TYR A 860 -8.23 -32.07 11.48
CA TYR A 860 -9.38 -31.25 11.87
C TYR A 860 -10.60 -31.54 10.98
N THR A 861 -11.78 -31.71 11.57
CA THR A 861 -13.03 -32.08 10.87
C THR A 861 -14.11 -31.01 10.87
N GLY A 862 -13.85 -29.83 11.43
CA GLY A 862 -14.86 -28.78 11.50
C GLY A 862 -15.27 -28.20 10.14
N THR A 863 -16.43 -27.56 10.13
CA THR A 863 -17.09 -27.01 8.92
C THR A 863 -16.39 -25.77 8.38
N VAL A 864 -15.78 -24.97 9.25
CA VAL A 864 -15.04 -23.77 8.86
C VAL A 864 -13.59 -24.15 8.59
N ARG A 865 -13.14 -23.97 7.34
CA ARG A 865 -11.77 -24.29 6.91
C ARG A 865 -10.89 -23.06 6.74
N GLU A 866 -11.46 -21.86 6.75
CA GLU A 866 -10.76 -20.61 6.50
C GLU A 866 -11.24 -19.51 7.45
N ILE A 867 -10.31 -18.69 7.93
CA ILE A 867 -10.56 -17.47 8.71
C ILE A 867 -10.03 -16.25 7.97
N LYS A 868 -10.65 -15.09 8.22
CA LYS A 868 -10.23 -13.80 7.67
C LYS A 868 -9.53 -12.97 8.75
N LEU A 869 -8.27 -12.64 8.51
CA LEU A 869 -7.44 -11.83 9.41
C LEU A 869 -7.18 -10.47 8.79
N THR A 870 -7.35 -9.40 9.56
CA THR A 870 -6.97 -8.05 9.14
C THR A 870 -5.56 -7.77 9.64
N VAL A 871 -4.59 -7.67 8.74
CA VAL A 871 -3.16 -7.48 9.06
C VAL A 871 -2.56 -6.33 8.26
N ALA A 872 -1.62 -5.61 8.88
CA ALA A 872 -0.76 -4.66 8.18
C ALA A 872 0.53 -5.38 7.77
N PRO A 873 0.87 -5.50 6.47
CA PRO A 873 2.00 -6.29 5.99
C PRO A 873 3.36 -5.61 6.23
N LEU A 874 3.68 -5.30 7.49
CA LEU A 874 4.85 -4.53 7.89
C LEU A 874 6.15 -5.28 7.60
N SER A 875 6.19 -6.59 7.80
CA SER A 875 7.35 -7.43 7.53
C SER A 875 7.69 -7.55 6.05
N THR A 876 6.78 -7.22 5.13
CA THR A 876 7.04 -7.22 3.68
C THR A 876 6.98 -5.80 3.06
N HIS A 877 6.80 -4.79 3.89
CA HIS A 877 6.76 -3.39 3.46
C HIS A 877 8.17 -2.89 3.14
N ALA A 878 8.51 -2.79 1.86
CA ALA A 878 9.85 -2.40 1.40
C ALA A 878 10.35 -1.07 2.04
N PRO A 879 9.62 0.06 1.98
CA PRO A 879 10.04 1.30 2.65
C PRO A 879 10.36 1.20 4.15
N LEU A 880 9.52 0.53 4.94
CA LEU A 880 9.77 0.33 6.37
C LEU A 880 11.03 -0.51 6.59
N ARG A 881 11.17 -1.61 5.85
CA ARG A 881 12.32 -2.53 5.94
C ARG A 881 13.62 -1.83 5.59
N ASP A 882 13.60 -1.00 4.54
CA ASP A 882 14.74 -0.18 4.13
C ASP A 882 15.06 0.85 5.21
N PHE A 883 14.08 1.60 5.71
CA PHE A 883 14.30 2.60 6.75
C PHE A 883 14.91 2.00 8.03
N LEU A 884 14.35 0.88 8.53
CA LEU A 884 14.89 0.18 9.68
C LEU A 884 16.33 -0.31 9.41
N ALA A 885 16.61 -0.83 8.20
CA ALA A 885 17.97 -1.21 7.83
C ALA A 885 18.94 -0.04 7.90
N GLN A 886 18.55 1.14 7.41
CA GLN A 886 19.39 2.34 7.44
C GLN A 886 19.66 2.82 8.88
N VAL A 887 18.66 2.79 9.75
CA VAL A 887 18.82 3.12 11.17
C VAL A 887 19.76 2.13 11.86
N ILE A 888 19.60 0.83 11.60
CA ILE A 888 20.45 -0.22 12.19
C ILE A 888 21.89 -0.08 11.70
N ARG A 889 22.13 0.13 10.39
CA ARG A 889 23.47 0.33 9.83
C ARG A 889 24.16 1.58 10.39
N CYS A 890 23.42 2.68 10.53
CA CYS A 890 23.93 3.91 11.14
C CYS A 890 24.36 3.67 12.60
N ALA A 891 23.51 2.99 13.39
CA ALA A 891 23.82 2.64 14.77
C ALA A 891 25.04 1.71 14.85
N GLU A 892 25.12 0.68 14.02
CA GLU A 892 26.26 -0.24 13.99
C GLU A 892 27.56 0.45 13.59
N ASN A 893 27.56 1.34 12.60
CA ASN A 893 28.75 2.10 12.22
C ASN A 893 29.30 2.92 13.38
N LYS A 894 28.43 3.59 14.13
CA LYS A 894 28.86 4.34 15.31
C LYS A 894 29.36 3.41 16.42
N LEU A 895 28.74 2.26 16.62
CA LEU A 895 29.23 1.25 17.57
C LEU A 895 30.59 0.67 17.15
N ARG A 896 30.82 0.43 15.86
CA ARG A 896 32.13 0.03 15.31
C ARG A 896 33.19 1.08 15.60
N ASP A 897 32.88 2.36 15.38
CA ASP A 897 33.77 3.48 15.70
C ASP A 897 34.11 3.53 17.21
N ILE A 898 33.11 3.39 18.08
CA ILE A 898 33.29 3.42 19.54
C ILE A 898 34.13 2.22 20.03
N LYS A 899 33.90 1.03 19.47
CA LYS A 899 34.59 -0.21 19.85
C LYS A 899 35.92 -0.43 19.12
N GLY A 900 36.32 0.48 18.23
CA GLY A 900 37.57 0.41 17.49
C GLY A 900 37.63 -0.70 16.43
N ALA A 901 36.47 -1.12 15.89
CA ALA A 901 36.39 -2.10 14.82
C ALA A 901 36.65 -1.46 13.44
N SER A 902 37.46 -2.12 12.60
CA SER A 902 37.75 -1.65 11.24
C SER A 902 36.63 -1.97 10.25
N GLY A 903 36.39 -1.06 9.29
CA GLY A 903 35.43 -1.24 8.20
C GLY A 903 34.03 -0.67 8.54
N LYS A 904 33.62 0.37 7.81
CA LYS A 904 32.28 0.98 7.91
C LYS A 904 31.33 0.35 6.89
N LEU A 905 30.11 0.03 7.32
CA LEU A 905 29.01 -0.33 6.45
C LEU A 905 28.68 0.87 5.54
N ARG A 906 28.81 0.68 4.23
CA ARG A 906 28.57 1.73 3.23
C ARG A 906 27.09 1.78 2.79
N GLY A 907 26.69 2.79 2.03
CA GLY A 907 25.30 2.97 1.58
C GLY A 907 24.28 3.34 2.66
N VAL A 908 24.67 4.15 3.66
CA VAL A 908 23.74 4.67 4.68
C VAL A 908 22.97 5.89 4.15
N ASP A 909 21.72 5.69 3.76
CA ASP A 909 20.82 6.70 3.18
C ASP A 909 19.74 7.10 4.21
N LEU A 910 20.11 8.01 5.12
CA LEU A 910 19.28 8.48 6.23
C LEU A 910 19.37 10.00 6.36
N GLU A 911 18.31 10.67 6.80
CA GLU A 911 18.36 12.13 7.01
C GLU A 911 19.45 12.51 8.01
N LEU A 912 20.22 13.57 7.69
CA LEU A 912 21.36 14.03 8.48
C LEU A 912 21.00 14.29 9.95
N ASP A 913 19.81 14.78 10.22
CA ASP A 913 19.37 15.08 11.59
C ASP A 913 19.12 13.79 12.40
N ILE A 914 18.65 12.72 11.76
CA ILE A 914 18.48 11.40 12.39
C ILE A 914 19.84 10.74 12.60
N GLN A 915 20.75 10.82 11.62
CA GLN A 915 22.11 10.32 11.76
C GLN A 915 22.81 10.95 12.98
N LYS A 916 22.80 12.29 13.05
CA LYS A 916 23.37 13.02 14.20
C LYS A 916 22.71 12.66 15.52
N LEU A 917 21.40 12.47 15.55
CA LEU A 917 20.67 12.04 16.75
C LEU A 917 21.16 10.67 17.26
N ILE A 918 21.28 9.70 16.36
CA ILE A 918 21.76 8.34 16.68
C ILE A 918 23.21 8.42 17.17
N GLU A 919 24.07 9.13 16.45
CA GLU A 919 25.48 9.27 16.78
C GLU A 919 25.69 9.89 18.17
N LEU A 920 25.01 11.00 18.48
CA LEU A 920 25.10 11.69 19.76
C LEU A 920 24.58 10.82 20.92
N TYR A 921 23.49 10.09 20.71
CA TYR A 921 22.94 9.19 21.72
C TYR A 921 23.91 8.06 22.06
N LEU A 922 24.44 7.39 21.05
CA LEU A 922 25.38 6.29 21.22
C LEU A 922 26.70 6.76 21.82
N GLU A 923 27.20 7.93 21.38
CA GLU A 923 28.41 8.50 21.97
C GLU A 923 28.21 8.76 23.46
N ARG A 924 27.11 9.38 23.87
CA ARG A 924 26.80 9.60 25.30
C ARG A 924 26.69 8.30 26.09
N GLU A 925 25.92 7.32 25.61
CA GLU A 925 25.65 6.06 26.32
C GLU A 925 26.94 5.24 26.56
N PHE A 926 27.94 5.34 25.68
CA PHE A 926 29.18 4.56 25.75
C PHE A 926 30.42 5.37 26.19
N THR A 927 30.36 6.71 26.29
CA THR A 927 31.47 7.54 26.79
C THR A 927 31.26 8.09 28.19
N GLU A 928 30.02 8.36 28.62
CA GLU A 928 29.74 8.80 30.00
C GLU A 928 29.60 7.59 30.93
N LYS A 929 30.63 7.32 31.75
CA LYS A 929 30.44 6.45 32.92
C LYS A 929 29.44 7.11 33.87
N PRO A 930 28.44 6.39 34.40
CA PRO A 930 27.51 6.98 35.36
C PRO A 930 28.28 7.48 36.58
N GLU A 931 28.15 8.76 36.92
CA GLU A 931 28.62 9.27 38.19
C GLU A 931 27.93 8.50 39.32
N PRO A 932 28.68 7.96 40.31
CA PRO A 932 28.06 7.26 41.42
C PRO A 932 27.27 8.29 42.25
N VAL A 933 25.95 8.19 42.19
CA VAL A 933 25.05 8.83 43.16
C VAL A 933 25.48 8.35 44.55
N LYS A 934 26.01 9.25 45.38
CA LYS A 934 26.33 8.99 46.79
C LYS A 934 25.04 8.70 47.56
N VAL A 935 24.64 7.43 47.60
CA VAL A 935 23.72 6.93 48.62
C VAL A 935 24.57 6.59 49.85
N THR A 936 24.47 7.40 50.89
CA THR A 936 25.06 7.14 52.22
C THR A 936 24.44 5.86 52.80
N LEU A 937 25.15 4.73 52.63
CA LEU A 937 24.85 3.48 53.30
C LEU A 937 25.54 3.43 54.66
N ASP A 938 24.71 3.27 55.69
CA ASP A 938 25.08 3.16 57.10
C ASP A 938 25.89 1.87 57.36
N ARG A 939 27.19 2.02 57.61
CA ARG A 939 28.16 0.91 57.72
C ARG A 939 27.87 -0.05 58.87
N ASP A 940 27.08 0.37 59.86
CA ASP A 940 26.80 -0.46 61.04
C ASP A 940 25.73 -1.54 60.79
N LYS A 941 24.90 -1.41 59.74
CA LYS A 941 23.93 -2.45 59.36
C LYS A 941 24.56 -3.59 58.55
N LEU A 942 25.54 -3.28 57.69
CA LEU A 942 26.21 -4.28 56.84
C LEU A 942 27.13 -5.22 57.66
N ALA A 943 27.77 -4.70 58.72
CA ALA A 943 28.60 -5.52 59.60
C ALA A 943 27.79 -6.57 60.40
N ARG A 944 26.51 -6.30 60.71
CA ARG A 944 25.63 -7.27 61.38
C ARG A 944 25.20 -8.40 60.44
N ILE A 945 24.90 -8.09 59.18
CA ILE A 945 24.44 -9.08 58.18
C ILE A 945 25.59 -10.00 57.75
N ALA A 946 26.81 -9.47 57.60
CA ALA A 946 28.00 -10.29 57.31
C ALA A 946 28.30 -11.29 58.44
N LYS A 947 28.14 -10.86 59.70
CA LYS A 947 28.41 -11.69 60.88
C LYS A 947 27.34 -12.78 61.10
N GLU A 948 26.10 -12.55 60.68
CA GLU A 948 25.03 -13.57 60.67
C GLU A 948 25.19 -14.58 59.53
N SER A 949 25.76 -14.17 58.39
CA SER A 949 26.01 -15.06 57.25
C SER A 949 27.19 -16.02 57.51
N ASP A 950 28.25 -15.54 58.17
CA ASP A 950 29.42 -16.37 58.50
C ASP A 950 29.10 -17.46 59.54
N MET A 951 28.22 -17.19 60.52
CA MET A 951 27.76 -18.20 61.49
C MET A 951 26.93 -19.32 60.87
N THR A 952 26.25 -19.06 59.75
CA THR A 952 25.44 -20.07 59.04
C THR A 952 26.32 -20.95 58.15
N ARG A 953 27.48 -20.43 57.71
CA ARG A 953 28.43 -21.12 56.84
C ARG A 953 29.31 -22.14 57.60
N GLU A 954 29.64 -21.87 58.86
CA GLU A 954 30.39 -22.80 59.72
C GLU A 954 29.56 -23.99 60.21
N MET A 955 28.22 -23.89 60.23
CA MET A 955 27.33 -24.96 60.71
C MET A 955 27.05 -26.07 59.67
N LEU A 956 27.44 -25.87 58.40
CA LEU A 956 27.02 -26.72 57.27
C LEU A 956 28.15 -27.48 56.57
N THR A 957 29.32 -27.64 57.20
CA THR A 957 30.37 -28.53 56.68
C THR A 957 31.01 -29.41 57.77
N VAL A 958 30.64 -30.70 57.77
CA VAL A 958 31.47 -31.84 58.21
C VAL A 958 31.18 -32.99 57.22
N GLN A 959 31.96 -33.09 56.14
CA GLN A 959 33.13 -33.96 55.90
C GLN A 959 32.80 -35.40 55.46
N GLY A 960 33.29 -35.77 54.27
CA GLY A 960 33.75 -37.13 54.01
C GLY A 960 33.66 -37.63 52.56
N PHE A 961 34.84 -37.72 51.92
CA PHE A 961 35.33 -38.76 51.01
C PHE A 961 35.55 -38.50 49.51
N ASP A 962 36.78 -38.90 49.15
CA ASP A 962 37.64 -38.79 47.96
C ASP A 962 37.10 -39.25 46.58
N GLU A 963 37.72 -38.67 45.54
CA GLU A 963 37.77 -38.98 44.09
C GLU A 963 38.25 -40.43 43.77
N PRO A 964 37.94 -41.06 42.59
CA PRO A 964 38.41 -40.57 41.29
C PRO A 964 37.67 -40.96 39.96
N GLU A 965 38.20 -40.37 38.89
CA GLU A 965 38.32 -40.80 37.47
C GLU A 965 37.34 -40.33 36.37
N GLU A 966 37.88 -39.47 35.49
CA GLU A 966 37.41 -39.09 34.17
C GLU A 966 37.52 -40.24 33.16
N THR A 967 36.46 -40.46 32.38
CA THR A 967 36.54 -41.04 31.03
C THR A 967 35.62 -40.26 30.09
N GLY A 968 36.17 -39.84 28.95
CA GLY A 968 35.54 -38.90 28.01
C GLY A 968 34.79 -39.51 26.82
N PHE A 969 34.34 -38.58 25.96
CA PHE A 969 33.71 -38.66 24.62
C PHE A 969 32.17 -38.71 24.54
N PRO A 970 31.54 -38.14 23.48
CA PRO A 970 31.86 -36.95 22.68
C PRO A 970 30.67 -35.99 22.46
N TYR A 971 30.99 -34.76 22.05
CA TYR A 971 30.08 -33.71 21.59
C TYR A 971 29.28 -34.12 20.33
N GLY A 972 28.01 -33.69 20.23
CA GLY A 972 27.32 -33.55 18.95
C GLY A 972 25.79 -33.50 19.02
N ALA A 973 25.21 -32.30 18.85
CA ALA A 973 23.96 -32.05 18.11
C ALA A 973 23.63 -30.54 18.15
N GLU A 974 24.23 -29.75 17.25
CA GLU A 974 23.77 -28.39 16.95
C GLU A 974 22.38 -28.46 16.30
N ALA A 975 21.42 -27.71 16.85
CA ALA A 975 20.12 -27.47 16.22
C ALA A 975 20.24 -26.38 15.15
N ASN A 976 19.73 -26.69 13.96
CA ASN A 976 19.76 -25.86 12.74
C ASN A 976 19.19 -24.45 12.95
N LEU A 977 20.08 -23.47 13.13
CA LEU A 977 19.88 -22.12 12.62
C LEU A 977 20.31 -22.11 11.16
N HIS A 978 19.52 -21.51 10.27
CA HIS A 978 19.99 -21.13 8.93
C HIS A 978 21.12 -20.10 9.08
N LYS A 979 22.35 -20.60 9.26
CA LYS A 979 23.59 -19.91 8.96
C LYS A 979 23.60 -19.70 7.44
N THR A 980 23.76 -18.49 6.93
CA THR A 980 24.45 -18.32 5.64
C THR A 980 25.88 -18.75 5.89
N GLY A 981 26.12 -20.05 5.76
CA GLY A 981 27.46 -20.61 5.87
C GLY A 981 28.29 -20.27 4.62
N PRO A 982 29.61 -20.47 4.69
CA PRO A 982 30.52 -20.42 3.53
C PRO A 982 30.02 -21.23 2.31
N SER A 983 29.15 -22.21 2.54
CA SER A 983 28.47 -23.04 1.54
C SER A 983 27.58 -22.25 0.57
N SER A 984 26.78 -21.28 1.01
CA SER A 984 25.88 -20.52 0.12
C SER A 984 26.63 -19.56 -0.81
N LEU A 985 27.75 -19.00 -0.34
CA LEU A 985 28.65 -18.18 -1.17
C LEU A 985 29.39 -19.03 -2.19
N LYS A 986 29.83 -20.23 -1.79
CA LYS A 986 30.47 -21.21 -2.66
C LYS A 986 29.52 -21.68 -3.76
N GLU A 987 28.27 -21.99 -3.43
CA GLU A 987 27.22 -22.32 -4.41
C GLU A 987 26.94 -21.16 -5.36
N LEU A 988 26.89 -19.92 -4.86
CA LEU A 988 26.73 -18.73 -5.70
C LEU A 988 27.88 -18.63 -6.70
N VAL A 989 29.13 -18.67 -6.24
CA VAL A 989 30.36 -18.59 -7.08
C VAL A 989 30.43 -19.71 -8.12
N GLN A 990 29.92 -20.91 -7.79
CA GLN A 990 29.81 -22.04 -8.71
C GLN A 990 28.69 -21.87 -9.75
N SER A 991 27.62 -21.14 -9.42
CA SER A 991 26.49 -20.86 -10.33
C SER A 991 26.72 -19.68 -11.30
N LEU A 992 27.86 -18.99 -11.17
CA LEU A 992 28.16 -17.80 -11.97
C LEU A 992 28.49 -18.18 -13.41
N SER A 993 27.99 -17.38 -14.35
CA SER A 993 28.40 -17.49 -15.76
C SER A 993 29.87 -17.09 -15.94
N ILE A 994 30.45 -17.38 -17.11
CA ILE A 994 31.84 -17.04 -17.45
C ILE A 994 32.10 -15.53 -17.29
N ASP A 995 31.13 -14.69 -17.68
CA ASP A 995 31.24 -13.23 -17.59
C ASP A 995 31.08 -12.71 -16.15
N GLU A 996 30.19 -13.34 -15.36
CA GLU A 996 30.01 -13.03 -13.94
C GLU A 996 31.23 -13.44 -13.11
N SER A 997 31.87 -14.56 -13.46
CA SER A 997 33.14 -14.98 -12.88
C SER A 997 34.26 -14.00 -13.24
N ARG A 998 34.37 -13.59 -14.51
CA ARG A 998 35.34 -12.57 -14.96
C ARG A 998 35.16 -11.23 -14.25
N LEU A 999 33.92 -10.82 -14.01
CA LEU A 999 33.60 -9.64 -13.21
C LEU A 999 34.17 -9.74 -11.79
N LEU A 1000 33.91 -10.84 -11.08
CA LEU A 1000 34.44 -11.03 -9.73
C LEU A 1000 35.97 -11.17 -9.71
N THR A 1001 36.57 -11.82 -10.71
CA THR A 1001 38.04 -11.93 -10.84
C THR A 1001 38.69 -10.57 -11.10
N HIS A 1002 38.13 -9.75 -11.98
CA HIS A 1002 38.67 -8.42 -12.27
C HIS A 1002 38.50 -7.46 -11.07
N LEU A 1003 37.37 -7.56 -10.36
CA LEU A 1003 37.17 -6.87 -9.09
C LEU A 1003 38.19 -7.35 -8.03
N PHE A 1004 38.46 -8.65 -7.94
CA PHE A 1004 39.49 -9.19 -7.05
C PHE A 1004 40.90 -8.65 -7.37
N GLU A 1005 41.29 -8.66 -8.65
CA GLU A 1005 42.60 -8.16 -9.11
C GLU A 1005 42.80 -6.66 -8.87
N SER A 1006 41.70 -5.91 -8.80
CA SER A 1006 41.69 -4.47 -8.55
C SER A 1006 41.49 -4.11 -7.08
N GLY A 1007 41.61 -5.07 -6.15
CA GLY A 1007 41.44 -4.82 -4.72
C GLY A 1007 40.00 -4.58 -4.29
N TRP A 1008 39.04 -5.19 -5.00
CA TRP A 1008 37.58 -5.13 -4.79
C TRP A 1008 36.92 -3.78 -5.04
N GLU A 1009 37.67 -2.82 -5.59
CA GLU A 1009 37.19 -1.47 -5.89
C GLU A 1009 37.65 -1.01 -7.28
N VAL A 1010 36.72 -0.66 -8.17
CA VAL A 1010 37.03 -0.17 -9.52
C VAL A 1010 36.09 0.95 -9.93
N SER A 1011 36.56 1.93 -10.70
CA SER A 1011 35.63 2.93 -11.26
C SER A 1011 34.75 2.33 -12.37
N GLY A 1012 33.47 2.69 -12.42
CA GLY A 1012 32.51 2.24 -13.44
C GLY A 1012 32.92 2.62 -14.88
N SER A 1013 33.80 3.62 -15.04
CA SER A 1013 34.46 3.94 -16.30
C SER A 1013 35.57 2.96 -16.69
N GLU A 1014 36.41 2.54 -15.73
CA GLU A 1014 37.51 1.59 -15.94
C GLU A 1014 37.00 0.16 -16.19
N LEU A 1015 35.97 -0.26 -15.44
CA LEU A 1015 35.36 -1.59 -15.58
C LEU A 1015 34.71 -1.79 -16.97
N GLY A 1016 34.33 -0.70 -17.65
CA GLY A 1016 33.77 -0.72 -19.00
C GLY A 1016 34.80 -0.64 -20.13
N SER A 1017 36.04 -0.20 -19.85
CA SER A 1017 37.11 -0.08 -20.84
C SER A 1017 38.04 -1.29 -20.89
N GLU A 1018 38.33 -1.94 -19.76
CA GLU A 1018 39.35 -2.99 -19.66
C GLU A 1018 38.81 -4.42 -19.73
N SER A 1019 37.54 -4.65 -19.38
CA SER A 1019 37.03 -6.00 -19.09
C SER A 1019 36.44 -6.78 -20.29
N GLY A 1020 36.20 -6.13 -21.43
CA GLY A 1020 35.61 -6.78 -22.61
C GLY A 1020 34.14 -7.25 -22.48
N PHE A 1021 33.45 -7.03 -21.36
CA PHE A 1021 32.02 -7.33 -21.15
C PHE A 1021 31.24 -6.12 -20.58
N PHE A 1022 29.90 -6.15 -20.62
CA PHE A 1022 29.06 -5.11 -20.00
C PHE A 1022 29.00 -5.28 -18.48
N ALA A 1023 29.91 -4.59 -17.79
CA ALA A 1023 29.96 -4.40 -16.35
C ALA A 1023 28.57 -4.33 -15.69
N GLU A 1024 27.71 -3.41 -16.13
CA GLU A 1024 26.40 -3.13 -15.51
C GLU A 1024 25.42 -4.31 -15.61
N LEU A 1025 25.43 -5.07 -16.71
CA LEU A 1025 24.55 -6.23 -16.87
C LEU A 1025 25.05 -7.41 -16.01
N ALA A 1026 26.36 -7.61 -15.96
CA ALA A 1026 26.97 -8.62 -15.12
C ALA A 1026 26.79 -8.31 -13.63
N VAL A 1027 26.96 -7.05 -13.21
CA VAL A 1027 26.71 -6.59 -11.83
C VAL A 1027 25.25 -6.84 -11.42
N ASN A 1028 24.29 -6.46 -12.27
CA ASN A 1028 22.87 -6.72 -11.98
C ASN A 1028 22.57 -8.23 -11.90
N SER A 1029 23.14 -9.04 -12.80
CA SER A 1029 22.93 -10.48 -12.78
C SER A 1029 23.56 -11.17 -11.57
N VAL A 1030 24.78 -10.80 -11.19
CA VAL A 1030 25.43 -11.29 -9.96
C VAL A 1030 24.61 -10.88 -8.75
N ASN A 1031 24.15 -9.64 -8.69
CA ASN A 1031 23.32 -9.15 -7.59
C ASN A 1031 21.95 -9.80 -7.52
N GLU A 1032 21.31 -10.12 -8.65
CA GLU A 1032 20.06 -10.88 -8.67
C GLU A 1032 20.26 -12.29 -8.10
N LYS A 1033 21.33 -12.99 -8.51
CA LYS A 1033 21.68 -14.31 -7.97
C LYS A 1033 22.06 -14.24 -6.49
N ALA A 1034 22.82 -13.22 -6.09
CA ALA A 1034 23.18 -12.98 -4.69
C ALA A 1034 21.94 -12.63 -3.85
N LEU A 1035 21.00 -11.84 -4.37
CA LEU A 1035 19.74 -11.55 -3.70
C LEU A 1035 18.86 -12.79 -3.57
N ASP A 1036 18.97 -13.76 -4.47
CA ASP A 1036 18.24 -15.01 -4.35
C ASP A 1036 18.90 -15.99 -3.38
N MET A 1037 20.21 -16.18 -3.48
CA MET A 1037 20.96 -17.19 -2.71
C MET A 1037 21.46 -16.69 -1.35
N LEU A 1038 21.98 -15.46 -1.29
CA LEU A 1038 22.54 -14.82 -0.10
C LEU A 1038 21.55 -13.86 0.59
N LYS A 1039 20.43 -13.53 -0.07
CA LYS A 1039 19.47 -12.49 0.35
C LYS A 1039 20.12 -11.11 0.59
N ARG A 1040 21.28 -10.87 -0.02
CA ARG A 1040 22.07 -9.64 0.07
C ARG A 1040 22.62 -9.27 -1.31
N LEU A 1041 22.91 -7.99 -1.52
CA LEU A 1041 23.69 -7.55 -2.68
C LEU A 1041 25.15 -7.91 -2.44
N LEU A 1042 25.82 -8.44 -3.47
CA LEU A 1042 27.25 -8.78 -3.41
C LEU A 1042 28.11 -7.62 -3.92
N ILE A 1043 27.60 -6.90 -4.91
CA ILE A 1043 28.28 -5.79 -5.57
C ILE A 1043 27.43 -4.52 -5.38
N VAL A 1044 28.05 -3.43 -4.95
CA VAL A 1044 27.39 -2.15 -4.67
C VAL A 1044 28.00 -1.07 -5.57
N GLU A 1045 27.15 -0.17 -6.07
CA GLU A 1045 27.56 0.97 -6.87
C GLU A 1045 27.47 2.24 -6.02
N GLU A 1046 28.60 2.94 -5.84
CA GLU A 1046 28.68 4.22 -5.12
C GLU A 1046 29.36 5.28 -5.98
N GLY A 1047 28.59 6.29 -6.41
CA GLY A 1047 29.07 7.33 -7.33
C GLY A 1047 29.45 6.75 -8.69
N HIS A 1048 30.72 6.89 -9.09
CA HIS A 1048 31.27 6.26 -10.29
C HIS A 1048 32.14 5.03 -9.97
N LYS A 1049 31.92 4.34 -8.85
CA LYS A 1049 32.71 3.16 -8.44
C LYS A 1049 31.83 1.94 -8.18
N ILE A 1050 32.31 0.78 -8.61
CA ILE A 1050 31.73 -0.54 -8.41
C ILE A 1050 32.60 -1.25 -7.38
N LEU A 1051 31.97 -1.75 -6.32
CA LEU A 1051 32.62 -2.26 -5.12
C LEU A 1051 32.02 -3.60 -4.74
N VAL A 1052 32.83 -4.56 -4.29
CA VAL A 1052 32.31 -5.79 -3.64
C VAL A 1052 32.12 -5.53 -2.15
N ASP A 1053 31.01 -5.98 -1.58
CA ASP A 1053 30.71 -5.85 -0.16
C ASP A 1053 31.80 -6.52 0.70
N GLU A 1054 32.30 -5.79 1.70
CA GLU A 1054 33.47 -6.19 2.50
C GLU A 1054 33.25 -7.48 3.29
N ASP A 1055 32.02 -7.77 3.71
CA ASP A 1055 31.70 -8.98 4.48
C ASP A 1055 32.00 -10.26 3.69
N PHE A 1056 32.05 -10.17 2.35
CA PHE A 1056 32.29 -11.30 1.46
C PHE A 1056 33.69 -11.30 0.84
N ARG A 1057 34.51 -10.25 1.01
CA ARG A 1057 35.81 -10.13 0.34
C ARG A 1057 36.79 -11.23 0.70
N ASP A 1058 36.91 -11.56 1.99
CA ASP A 1058 37.86 -12.59 2.45
C ASP A 1058 37.44 -13.99 1.99
N GLU A 1059 36.14 -14.29 2.02
CA GLU A 1059 35.60 -15.59 1.57
C GLU A 1059 35.65 -15.72 0.05
N LEU A 1060 35.33 -14.66 -0.70
CA LEU A 1060 35.53 -14.61 -2.14
C LEU A 1060 37.01 -14.70 -2.51
N GLN A 1061 37.89 -14.08 -1.74
CA GLN A 1061 39.34 -14.17 -1.93
C GLN A 1061 39.84 -15.59 -1.68
N MET A 1062 39.33 -16.28 -0.66
CA MET A 1062 39.61 -17.70 -0.41
C MET A 1062 39.06 -18.58 -1.53
N LEU A 1063 37.81 -18.38 -1.96
CA LEU A 1063 37.16 -19.19 -3.00
C LEU A 1063 37.74 -18.95 -4.40
N LEU A 1064 38.05 -17.70 -4.76
CA LEU A 1064 38.73 -17.35 -6.02
C LEU A 1064 40.21 -17.76 -5.99
N GLY A 1065 40.83 -17.75 -4.80
CA GLY A 1065 42.16 -18.32 -4.55
C GLY A 1065 42.19 -19.84 -4.76
N GLU A 1066 41.26 -20.58 -4.15
CA GLU A 1066 41.04 -22.02 -4.37
C GLU A 1066 40.71 -22.33 -5.83
N LYS A 1067 39.94 -21.47 -6.51
CA LYS A 1067 39.62 -21.60 -7.93
C LYS A 1067 40.87 -21.40 -8.80
N ARG A 1068 41.76 -20.46 -8.45
CA ARG A 1068 43.07 -20.26 -9.11
C ARG A 1068 44.05 -21.41 -8.85
N GLU A 1069 44.09 -21.97 -7.64
CA GLU A 1069 44.93 -23.13 -7.33
C GLU A 1069 44.40 -24.41 -7.99
N ASN A 1070 43.07 -24.56 -8.10
CA ASN A 1070 42.45 -25.60 -8.91
C ASN A 1070 42.68 -25.37 -10.41
N GLU A 1071 42.54 -24.17 -10.95
CA GLU A 1071 42.86 -23.86 -12.36
C GLU A 1071 44.36 -24.06 -12.67
N ALA A 1072 45.25 -23.79 -11.71
CA ALA A 1072 46.67 -24.09 -11.79
C ALA A 1072 46.96 -25.61 -11.69
N ALA A 1073 46.22 -26.36 -10.87
CA ALA A 1073 46.25 -27.81 -10.82
C ALA A 1073 45.70 -28.45 -12.11
N PHE A 1074 44.75 -27.79 -12.79
CA PHE A 1074 44.21 -28.16 -14.09
C PHE A 1074 45.12 -27.77 -15.27
N SER A 1075 46.16 -26.97 -15.08
CA SER A 1075 47.17 -26.72 -16.12
C SER A 1075 47.94 -27.99 -16.51
N GLY A 1076 47.95 -29.00 -15.64
CA GLY A 1076 48.50 -30.34 -15.90
C GLY A 1076 47.62 -31.24 -16.78
N LEU A 1077 46.38 -30.83 -17.13
CA LEU A 1077 45.50 -31.54 -18.06
C LEU A 1077 45.75 -31.19 -19.54
N ALA A 1078 46.65 -30.24 -19.84
CA ALA A 1078 47.06 -29.93 -21.21
C ALA A 1078 47.86 -31.06 -21.89
N GLU A 1079 48.29 -32.08 -21.15
CA GLU A 1079 49.01 -33.25 -21.66
C GLU A 1079 48.11 -34.46 -22.01
N LEU A 1080 46.81 -34.38 -21.71
CA LEU A 1080 45.84 -35.42 -22.04
C LEU A 1080 45.10 -35.01 -23.33
N GLY A 1081 45.14 -35.87 -24.35
CA GLY A 1081 44.58 -35.59 -25.68
C GLY A 1081 43.12 -35.09 -25.64
N GLY A 1082 42.74 -34.28 -26.64
CA GLY A 1082 41.50 -33.47 -26.62
C GLY A 1082 40.19 -34.20 -26.32
N GLY A 1083 40.10 -35.51 -26.59
CA GLY A 1083 38.91 -36.32 -26.23
C GLY A 1083 38.71 -36.47 -24.72
N TRP A 1084 39.77 -36.68 -23.95
CA TRP A 1084 39.70 -36.88 -22.49
C TRP A 1084 39.36 -35.60 -21.72
N LYS A 1085 39.82 -34.45 -22.22
CA LYS A 1085 39.45 -33.16 -21.66
C LYS A 1085 37.95 -32.89 -21.84
N SER A 1086 37.43 -33.12 -23.05
CA SER A 1086 36.01 -32.97 -23.35
C SER A 1086 35.14 -33.97 -22.55
N PHE A 1087 35.63 -35.20 -22.34
CA PHE A 1087 34.93 -36.20 -21.52
C PHE A 1087 34.75 -35.74 -20.06
N VAL A 1088 35.81 -35.26 -19.41
CA VAL A 1088 35.76 -34.83 -17.99
C VAL A 1088 34.99 -33.52 -17.82
N GLU A 1089 35.09 -32.57 -18.76
CA GLU A 1089 34.35 -31.30 -18.71
C GLU A 1089 32.83 -31.49 -18.92
N ASN A 1090 32.42 -32.51 -19.68
CA ASN A 1090 31.00 -32.80 -19.94
C ASN A 1090 30.37 -33.76 -18.94
N LEU A 1091 31.15 -34.41 -18.05
CA LEU A 1091 30.61 -35.31 -17.04
C LEU A 1091 29.97 -34.50 -15.87
N PRO A 1092 28.70 -34.77 -15.51
CA PRO A 1092 28.12 -34.27 -14.28
C PRO A 1092 28.94 -34.66 -13.04
N PRO A 1093 29.00 -33.83 -11.98
CA PRO A 1093 29.79 -34.10 -10.77
C PRO A 1093 29.49 -35.47 -10.13
N GLU A 1094 28.23 -35.88 -10.16
CA GLU A 1094 27.74 -37.15 -9.60
C GLU A 1094 28.27 -38.37 -10.37
N LEU A 1095 28.41 -38.27 -11.70
CA LEU A 1095 28.97 -39.34 -12.54
C LEU A 1095 30.50 -39.40 -12.44
N LEU A 1096 31.15 -38.27 -12.17
CA LEU A 1096 32.59 -38.23 -11.90
C LEU A 1096 32.93 -38.91 -10.56
N GLU A 1097 32.10 -38.75 -9.54
CA GLU A 1097 32.23 -39.47 -8.27
C GLU A 1097 32.01 -40.98 -8.44
N ILE A 1098 31.07 -41.40 -9.29
CA ILE A 1098 30.88 -42.82 -9.67
C ILE A 1098 32.12 -43.36 -10.37
N LEU A 1099 32.64 -42.67 -11.39
CA LEU A 1099 33.85 -43.07 -12.12
C LEU A 1099 35.06 -43.18 -11.19
N ARG A 1100 35.18 -42.26 -10.22
CA ARG A 1100 36.21 -42.30 -9.18
C ARG A 1100 36.04 -43.48 -8.23
N ALA A 1101 34.82 -43.76 -7.78
CA ALA A 1101 34.54 -44.87 -6.87
C ALA A 1101 34.74 -46.24 -7.56
N VAL A 1102 34.48 -46.35 -8.88
CA VAL A 1102 34.85 -47.51 -9.70
C VAL A 1102 36.37 -47.64 -9.81
N TYR A 1103 37.10 -46.54 -10.02
CA TYR A 1103 38.58 -46.52 -10.10
C TYR A 1103 39.25 -47.02 -8.82
N PHE A 1104 38.79 -46.57 -7.65
CA PHE A 1104 39.31 -47.03 -6.36
C PHE A 1104 38.69 -48.34 -5.87
N ASN A 1105 37.79 -48.95 -6.64
CA ASN A 1105 37.08 -50.20 -6.31
C ASN A 1105 36.34 -50.12 -4.94
N ASN A 1106 35.73 -48.96 -4.64
CA ASN A 1106 35.06 -48.69 -3.36
C ASN A 1106 33.56 -49.01 -3.43
N ALA A 1107 33.22 -50.28 -3.19
CA ALA A 1107 31.83 -50.77 -3.26
C ALA A 1107 30.87 -50.06 -2.28
N GLY A 1108 31.34 -49.62 -1.11
CA GLY A 1108 30.51 -48.92 -0.12
C GLY A 1108 30.13 -47.50 -0.54
N GLU A 1109 31.04 -46.83 -1.25
CA GLU A 1109 30.81 -45.48 -1.79
C GLU A 1109 29.93 -45.50 -3.04
N LEU A 1110 30.08 -46.51 -3.91
CA LEU A 1110 29.18 -46.74 -5.04
C LEU A 1110 27.73 -46.95 -4.62
N GLN A 1111 27.49 -47.72 -3.56
CA GLN A 1111 26.13 -47.94 -3.04
C GLN A 1111 25.55 -46.66 -2.44
N ARG A 1112 26.35 -45.89 -1.70
CA ARG A 1112 25.93 -44.61 -1.11
C ARG A 1112 25.56 -43.56 -2.16
N LEU A 1113 26.32 -43.50 -3.26
CA LEU A 1113 26.08 -42.57 -4.37
C LEU A 1113 24.80 -42.93 -5.16
N ALA A 1114 24.55 -44.23 -5.36
CA ALA A 1114 23.32 -44.75 -5.94
C ALA A 1114 22.07 -44.44 -5.06
N ASP A 1115 22.19 -44.64 -3.75
CA ASP A 1115 21.09 -44.38 -2.80
C ASP A 1115 20.76 -42.88 -2.70
N LYS A 1116 21.77 -42.01 -2.80
CA LYS A 1116 21.63 -40.54 -2.76
C LYS A 1116 20.89 -39.98 -3.98
N SER A 1117 21.07 -40.61 -5.13
CA SER A 1117 20.50 -40.19 -6.43
C SER A 1117 19.20 -40.91 -6.79
N GLY A 1118 18.85 -41.99 -6.08
CA GLY A 1118 17.63 -42.77 -6.32
C GLY A 1118 17.69 -43.64 -7.58
N VAL A 1119 18.89 -43.92 -8.10
CA VAL A 1119 19.15 -44.66 -9.34
C VAL A 1119 20.08 -45.84 -9.07
N MET A 1120 19.87 -46.98 -9.74
CA MET A 1120 20.75 -48.16 -9.58
C MET A 1120 22.16 -47.88 -10.10
N THR A 1121 23.20 -48.38 -9.41
CA THR A 1121 24.62 -48.19 -9.75
C THR A 1121 24.93 -48.55 -11.21
N GLN A 1122 24.29 -49.60 -11.75
CA GLN A 1122 24.45 -50.04 -13.13
C GLN A 1122 24.08 -48.94 -14.14
N ILE A 1123 22.97 -48.22 -13.90
CA ILE A 1123 22.46 -47.17 -14.79
C ILE A 1123 23.40 -45.95 -14.79
N MET A 1124 24.02 -45.65 -13.65
CA MET A 1124 24.99 -44.56 -13.55
C MET A 1124 26.30 -44.90 -14.27
N VAL A 1125 26.75 -46.15 -14.19
CA VAL A 1125 27.90 -46.65 -14.95
C VAL A 1125 27.60 -46.67 -16.45
N ASP A 1126 26.39 -47.06 -16.85
CA ASP A 1126 25.95 -46.99 -18.25
C ASP A 1126 25.97 -45.53 -18.76
N SER A 1127 25.58 -44.57 -17.92
CA SER A 1127 25.63 -43.13 -18.26
C SER A 1127 27.06 -42.61 -18.40
N VAL A 1128 28.01 -43.12 -17.60
CA VAL A 1128 29.45 -42.80 -17.74
C VAL A 1128 30.00 -43.38 -19.05
N ASN A 1129 29.63 -44.61 -19.39
CA ASN A 1129 30.03 -45.25 -20.65
C ASN A 1129 29.37 -44.59 -21.87
N GLU A 1130 28.14 -44.10 -21.75
CA GLU A 1130 27.47 -43.34 -22.81
C GLU A 1130 28.21 -42.02 -23.09
N ALA A 1131 28.58 -41.28 -22.05
CA ALA A 1131 29.40 -40.08 -22.18
C ALA A 1131 30.80 -40.37 -22.75
N ALA A 1132 31.39 -41.52 -22.41
CA ALA A 1132 32.66 -41.97 -22.96
C ALA A 1132 32.53 -42.33 -24.44
N MET A 1133 31.44 -42.98 -24.84
CA MET A 1133 31.15 -43.28 -26.24
C MET A 1133 30.93 -42.02 -27.08
N GLU A 1134 30.32 -40.96 -26.53
CA GLU A 1134 30.13 -39.70 -27.26
C GLU A 1134 31.42 -38.88 -27.47
N THR A 1135 32.38 -39.00 -26.55
CA THR A 1135 33.58 -38.11 -26.52
C THR A 1135 34.89 -38.83 -26.83
N LEU A 1136 35.04 -40.07 -26.40
CA LEU A 1136 36.20 -40.95 -26.60
C LEU A 1136 35.94 -42.01 -27.67
N ASN A 1137 34.67 -42.24 -28.03
CA ASN A 1137 34.23 -43.30 -28.93
C ASN A 1137 34.63 -44.71 -28.46
N ASP A 1138 34.67 -44.89 -27.14
CA ASP A 1138 34.98 -46.16 -26.48
C ASP A 1138 34.22 -46.33 -25.15
N ILE A 1139 34.12 -47.58 -24.67
CA ILE A 1139 33.52 -47.95 -23.38
C ILE A 1139 34.65 -48.11 -22.36
N ILE A 1140 34.56 -47.40 -21.24
CA ILE A 1140 35.67 -47.33 -20.27
C ILE A 1140 35.45 -48.19 -19.02
N ILE A 1141 34.21 -48.63 -18.74
CA ILE A 1141 33.86 -49.48 -17.60
C ILE A 1141 33.14 -50.74 -18.09
N THR A 1142 33.69 -51.91 -17.78
CA THR A 1142 33.08 -53.22 -18.05
C THR A 1142 33.08 -54.05 -16.77
N ASP A 1143 32.00 -54.78 -16.49
CA ASP A 1143 31.85 -55.60 -15.25
C ASP A 1143 32.14 -54.82 -13.95
N MET A 1144 31.71 -53.56 -13.87
CA MET A 1144 31.94 -52.66 -12.73
C MET A 1144 33.44 -52.41 -12.43
N ARG A 1145 34.29 -52.54 -13.45
CA ARG A 1145 35.73 -52.26 -13.39
C ARG A 1145 36.14 -51.44 -14.59
N ILE A 1146 37.14 -50.58 -14.40
CA ILE A 1146 37.73 -49.83 -15.51
C ILE A 1146 38.61 -50.78 -16.32
N GLU A 1147 38.50 -50.72 -17.64
CA GLU A 1147 39.36 -51.50 -18.54
C GLU A 1147 40.83 -51.13 -18.34
N ASP A 1148 41.70 -52.15 -18.36
CA ASP A 1148 43.12 -52.03 -17.99
C ASP A 1148 43.88 -50.96 -18.79
N GLU A 1149 43.42 -50.67 -20.01
CA GLU A 1149 44.01 -49.64 -20.89
C GLU A 1149 43.72 -48.20 -20.45
N TYR A 1150 42.66 -47.97 -19.67
CA TYR A 1150 42.25 -46.64 -19.19
C TYR A 1150 42.68 -46.35 -17.74
N VAL A 1151 43.05 -47.38 -16.97
CA VAL A 1151 43.58 -47.24 -15.60
C VAL A 1151 44.77 -46.26 -15.51
N PRO A 1152 45.79 -46.29 -16.40
CA PRO A 1152 46.92 -45.37 -16.32
C PRO A 1152 46.55 -43.90 -16.61
N VAL A 1153 45.49 -43.68 -17.39
CA VAL A 1153 45.00 -42.35 -17.77
C VAL A 1153 44.17 -41.76 -16.63
N LEU A 1154 43.27 -42.56 -16.06
CA LEU A 1154 42.45 -42.17 -14.90
C LEU A 1154 43.28 -42.00 -13.63
N GLY A 1155 44.38 -42.74 -13.47
CA GLY A 1155 45.34 -42.52 -12.38
C GLY A 1155 46.06 -41.17 -12.44
N LYS A 1156 46.30 -40.62 -13.63
CA LYS A 1156 46.81 -39.24 -13.76
C LYS A 1156 45.80 -38.19 -13.32
N ILE A 1157 44.50 -38.51 -13.41
CA ILE A 1157 43.38 -37.63 -13.05
C ILE A 1157 43.09 -37.72 -11.54
N PHE A 1158 43.03 -38.94 -10.98
CA PHE A 1158 42.57 -39.17 -9.61
C PHE A 1158 43.68 -39.32 -8.56
N ASP A 1159 44.83 -39.95 -8.86
CA ASP A 1159 45.92 -40.16 -7.87
C ASP A 1159 46.65 -38.84 -7.54
N ARG A 1160 46.60 -37.84 -8.42
CA ARG A 1160 47.15 -36.49 -8.19
C ARG A 1160 46.28 -35.67 -7.24
N GLN A 1161 44.97 -35.85 -7.26
CA GLN A 1161 44.04 -35.20 -6.33
C GLN A 1161 44.21 -35.73 -4.90
N GLU A 1162 44.49 -37.02 -4.74
CA GLU A 1162 44.67 -37.63 -3.41
C GLU A 1162 45.96 -37.17 -2.71
N ARG A 1163 47.07 -37.04 -3.45
CA ARG A 1163 48.33 -36.48 -2.92
C ARG A 1163 48.27 -34.99 -2.60
N LEU A 1164 47.31 -34.25 -3.16
CA LEU A 1164 47.02 -32.87 -2.76
C LEU A 1164 46.17 -32.84 -1.49
N ASN A 1165 45.17 -33.71 -1.36
CA ASN A 1165 44.32 -33.79 -0.18
C ASN A 1165 45.04 -34.35 1.06
N GLU A 1166 46.10 -35.15 0.91
CA GLU A 1166 46.97 -35.58 2.03
C GLU A 1166 47.99 -34.50 2.48
N ARG A 1167 48.16 -33.43 1.70
CA ARG A 1167 49.07 -32.30 2.00
C ARG A 1167 48.37 -31.06 2.56
N ILE A 1168 47.04 -31.03 2.53
CA ILE A 1168 46.15 -30.07 3.20
C ILE A 1168 45.84 -30.63 4.59
#